data_AF-W9QNV1-F1
#
_entry.id   AF-W9QNV1-F1
#
_cell.length_a   1.000
_cell.length_b   1.000
_cell.length_c   1.000
_cell.angle_alpha   90.00
_cell.angle_beta   90.00
_cell.angle_gamma   90.00
#
_symmetry.space_group_name_H-M   'P 1'
#
loop_
_entity.id
_entity.type
_entity.pdbx_description
1 polymer ?
#
loop_
_entity_poly.entity_id
_entity_poly.type
_entity_poly.pdbx_seq_one_letter_code
_entity_poly.pdbx_strand_id
1 'polypeptide(L)'
;MRFDGPAVEVSEVSEMEDGDLAVETCITRALPPALTLEQGIEKIREAVEDLKLNPPSTSSGFLRFQVAVPPSAKALNWFCSQPESSAVFPLFFLSKETNDPSYKSLLLNETRGVFGIGSAVYFARDSSSACGDRTQTKRYLSNESTPIMAYGFVDINFDTELSIMKNQPGSYYFFIPQIELNECQGISILSATLVWRDTCLSTFEKALHSFELSLLQATSHLWPTPVNCYTRNILSTLRKLNAVEDIITPLVYMNALSPGGKYVVDNFKELEAPSSRQFCVRLSADVVVARNMLDQASGVCYSVQDCANINTVWASLIVEEFSRLAPGSRSSPLAVAASTHPLITCIPCFDERSLAFHAVGYARGSRKPAVVITSSGTAVSNLLPAVVEAYQDFIPLLLLTADRPSELQDAGANQAINQVKHFGSFVRFFFSLPAAADCVPARMVLTTVDSAVHWATSSPCGPVHINCPFREPLENSPSEWTSSCLKGLDFWMSSAEPFTKYFDVQCAHACTDSPQEIIDIVNLIQTANKGILLIGAIHTVDEMWAVLLLAKHLLWPVVADILSGLRLRKLLTSFPEIEDNTIFIDHLDHVLLSDFVSDWINIDVILQIGSRITSQRVSKMLEGFFPCSYIMVDNHPFRYDPSHIVTHRVQSGIVEFANHLLKVEFTYQRNGWSTYLQVVNLMVGRELSFQISAEYSLTEPQVARIISEALSYDTALFVGNSMAIRDADMYGHGWSRCTHNTSAMILNSEPFFRLIWVVGNRGASGIDGLISTAVGFAVGCNKRVICVIGDVSFLHDTNGLAILNQRVSRKPITVVVINNHGGAIFSLLPIAERTEERILNNYFYTSHNISIRSLCMAHSVKHLEVQTKAELHDALFSSQAEEDDCVIEVSSSIDANATFHSTVRKFACQVADDTFRFLLRCRVQDFESDVVSCLKVRSIKYFTFRLPLRAPPTMSTVDHNKTIFYREGFILSLSLEDGRVGYGEVSPLDISKENLIDVEEQLRFLLHQIEGTEISCFLPLLKGSFSSWIWSNLGIPHQQKARLWQPETLHNQQGTTVTLEPHGEENECGVTIVTDKDILVTYVGKFMVNPQIGFPRRQNEGRALQTQSNQVKGAATENQISKTKEQQQKTRNRFRLAKNRLSNSIASSTNHHPHPHQLQVSDPVL
;
A
#
# COMPACT_ATOMS: atom_id res chain seq x y z
N MET A 1 -6.67 -5.14 -38.04
CA MET A 1 -5.68 -4.10 -37.68
C MET A 1 -6.20 -2.76 -38.19
N ARG A 2 -6.20 -1.72 -37.36
CA ARG A 2 -6.47 -0.33 -37.76
C ARG A 2 -5.33 0.53 -37.21
N PHE A 3 -4.79 1.44 -38.02
CA PHE A 3 -3.63 2.25 -37.65
C PHE A 3 -4.10 3.56 -37.00
N ASP A 4 -4.56 3.45 -35.74
CA ASP A 4 -5.08 4.58 -34.98
C ASP A 4 -3.96 5.27 -34.18
N GLY A 5 -3.08 5.96 -34.90
CA GLY A 5 -2.10 6.92 -34.41
C GLY A 5 -1.92 8.03 -35.44
N PRO A 6 -1.67 9.30 -35.05
CA PRO A 6 -1.70 10.42 -35.98
C PRO A 6 -0.59 10.30 -37.03
N ALA A 7 -0.99 10.10 -38.29
CA ALA A 7 -0.12 10.32 -39.42
C ALA A 7 0.10 11.84 -39.56
N VAL A 8 1.34 12.30 -39.42
CA VAL A 8 1.68 13.71 -39.58
C VAL A 8 1.64 14.06 -41.06
N GLU A 9 0.60 14.78 -41.50
CA GLU A 9 0.59 15.38 -42.84
C GLU A 9 1.63 16.50 -42.90
N VAL A 10 2.72 16.26 -43.64
CA VAL A 10 3.83 17.21 -43.79
C VAL A 10 3.45 18.28 -44.84
N SER A 11 2.56 19.20 -44.47
CA SER A 11 2.05 20.25 -45.36
C SER A 11 2.40 21.69 -44.95
N GLU A 12 2.92 21.94 -43.75
CA GLU A 12 3.26 23.29 -43.25
C GLU A 12 4.71 23.41 -42.72
N VAL A 13 5.71 23.06 -43.54
CA VAL A 13 7.12 23.40 -43.29
C VAL A 13 7.76 23.93 -44.58
N SER A 14 7.52 25.21 -44.89
CA SER A 14 7.99 25.86 -46.13
C SER A 14 8.97 27.01 -45.89
N GLU A 15 9.90 26.88 -44.92
CA GLU A 15 10.95 27.88 -44.68
C GLU A 15 12.19 27.31 -43.96
N MET A 16 12.81 26.25 -44.53
CA MET A 16 14.18 25.83 -44.21
C MET A 16 14.92 25.41 -45.49
N GLU A 17 16.12 25.93 -45.71
CA GLU A 17 16.98 25.62 -46.87
C GLU A 17 17.92 24.44 -46.61
N ASP A 18 18.29 23.74 -47.69
CA ASP A 18 19.30 22.67 -47.81
C ASP A 18 19.32 21.51 -46.79
N GLY A 19 18.68 20.41 -47.18
CA GLY A 19 19.26 19.06 -47.06
C GLY A 19 18.98 18.25 -45.78
N ASP A 20 18.30 18.81 -44.78
CA ASP A 20 18.07 18.11 -43.50
C ASP A 20 16.94 17.07 -43.55
N LEU A 21 17.29 15.79 -43.35
CA LEU A 21 16.32 14.68 -43.32
C LEU A 21 15.35 14.79 -42.14
N ALA A 22 14.06 14.83 -42.45
CA ALA A 22 13.01 14.43 -41.51
C ALA A 22 13.04 12.91 -41.28
N VAL A 23 12.58 12.47 -40.10
CA VAL A 23 12.25 11.06 -39.85
C VAL A 23 10.83 10.82 -40.33
N GLU A 24 10.66 9.88 -41.27
CA GLU A 24 9.38 9.64 -41.97
C GLU A 24 8.32 8.94 -41.09
N THR A 25 8.72 8.34 -39.97
CA THR A 25 7.81 7.63 -39.06
C THR A 25 8.36 7.63 -37.64
N CYS A 26 7.59 8.09 -36.65
CA CYS A 26 7.91 7.95 -35.23
C CYS A 26 6.67 7.43 -34.48
N ILE A 27 6.72 6.19 -33.98
CA ILE A 27 5.57 5.52 -33.35
C ILE A 27 6.00 4.89 -32.02
N THR A 28 5.20 5.11 -30.98
CA THR A 28 5.23 4.28 -29.76
C THR A 28 3.98 3.42 -29.73
N ARG A 29 4.15 2.10 -29.53
CA ARG A 29 3.06 1.13 -29.37
C ARG A 29 3.07 0.61 -27.93
N ALA A 30 1.99 0.82 -27.20
CA ALA A 30 1.67 -0.04 -26.07
C ALA A 30 1.34 -1.45 -26.60
N LEU A 31 1.75 -2.47 -25.85
CA LEU A 31 1.31 -3.85 -26.04
C LEU A 31 0.58 -4.30 -24.77
N PRO A 32 -0.40 -5.23 -24.85
CA PRO A 32 -1.19 -5.64 -23.70
C PRO A 32 -0.31 -6.19 -22.55
N PRO A 33 -0.61 -5.85 -21.28
CA PRO A 33 0.21 -6.21 -20.12
C PRO A 33 0.48 -7.71 -19.97
N ALA A 34 1.57 -8.05 -19.28
CA ALA A 34 2.06 -9.42 -19.11
C ALA A 34 2.05 -9.86 -17.63
N LEU A 35 1.89 -11.17 -17.36
CA LEU A 35 1.95 -11.73 -16.00
C LEU A 35 3.38 -11.92 -15.47
N THR A 36 4.38 -11.88 -16.34
CA THR A 36 5.80 -12.05 -15.98
C THR A 36 6.70 -11.21 -16.89
N LEU A 37 7.97 -11.03 -16.51
CA LEU A 37 8.96 -10.33 -17.34
C LEU A 37 9.25 -11.10 -18.63
N GLU A 38 9.31 -12.43 -18.55
CA GLU A 38 9.53 -13.36 -19.65
C GLU A 38 8.42 -13.22 -20.70
N GLN A 39 7.15 -13.17 -20.26
CA GLN A 39 6.00 -12.91 -21.14
C GLN A 39 6.04 -11.51 -21.77
N GLY A 40 6.53 -10.50 -21.04
CA GLY A 40 6.71 -9.16 -21.59
C GLY A 40 7.75 -9.12 -22.72
N ILE A 41 8.84 -9.86 -22.55
CA ILE A 41 9.89 -10.02 -23.56
C ILE A 41 9.38 -10.80 -24.78
N GLU A 42 8.57 -11.85 -24.57
CA GLU A 42 8.02 -12.63 -25.68
C GLU A 42 6.95 -11.86 -26.47
N LYS A 43 6.09 -11.07 -25.82
CA LYS A 43 5.17 -10.14 -26.52
C LYS A 43 5.91 -9.10 -27.38
N ILE A 44 7.08 -8.65 -26.93
CA ILE A 44 7.96 -7.81 -27.75
C ILE A 44 8.54 -8.60 -28.93
N ARG A 45 8.88 -9.88 -28.75
CA ARG A 45 9.29 -10.76 -29.87
C ARG A 45 8.18 -10.88 -30.91
N GLU A 46 6.98 -11.29 -30.50
CA GLU A 46 5.81 -11.44 -31.36
C GLU A 46 5.54 -10.18 -32.18
N ALA A 47 5.49 -9.01 -31.53
CA ALA A 47 5.25 -7.73 -32.18
C ALA A 47 6.39 -7.27 -33.12
N VAL A 48 7.59 -7.86 -32.98
CA VAL A 48 8.74 -7.64 -33.88
C VAL A 48 8.76 -8.67 -35.01
N GLU A 49 8.38 -9.93 -34.81
CA GLU A 49 8.19 -10.89 -35.91
C GLU A 49 7.08 -10.42 -36.88
N ASP A 50 5.96 -9.90 -36.36
CA ASP A 50 4.90 -9.26 -37.15
C ASP A 50 5.44 -8.09 -38.01
N LEU A 51 6.44 -7.36 -37.51
CA LEU A 51 7.12 -6.29 -38.21
C LEU A 51 8.11 -6.80 -39.28
N LYS A 52 8.68 -8.01 -39.13
CA LYS A 52 9.47 -8.66 -40.20
C LYS A 52 8.58 -9.12 -41.35
N LEU A 53 7.38 -9.61 -41.02
CA LEU A 53 6.37 -10.01 -42.01
C LEU A 53 5.80 -8.81 -42.78
N ASN A 54 5.77 -7.63 -42.14
CA ASN A 54 5.23 -6.38 -42.69
C ASN A 54 6.20 -5.21 -42.43
N PRO A 55 7.37 -5.16 -43.11
CA PRO A 55 8.37 -4.15 -42.85
C PRO A 55 7.87 -2.74 -43.19
N PRO A 56 8.33 -1.69 -42.49
CA PRO A 56 7.99 -0.30 -42.82
C PRO A 56 8.38 0.06 -44.25
N SER A 57 7.51 0.78 -44.96
CA SER A 57 7.77 1.28 -46.32
C SER A 57 8.57 2.59 -46.35
N THR A 58 9.18 2.99 -45.22
CA THR A 58 9.79 4.30 -45.00
C THR A 58 11.31 4.21 -44.80
N SER A 59 12.05 5.11 -45.44
CA SER A 59 13.52 5.05 -45.56
C SER A 59 14.28 5.36 -44.26
N SER A 60 13.58 5.99 -43.30
CA SER A 60 14.04 6.09 -41.92
C SER A 60 12.87 6.22 -40.95
N GLY A 61 13.02 5.61 -39.78
CA GLY A 61 11.96 5.58 -38.79
C GLY A 61 12.43 5.22 -37.38
N PHE A 62 11.51 5.44 -36.45
CA PHE A 62 11.66 5.20 -35.03
C PHE A 62 10.42 4.45 -34.52
N LEU A 63 10.62 3.29 -33.90
CA LEU A 63 9.55 2.46 -33.36
C LEU A 63 9.91 2.01 -31.94
N ARG A 64 9.03 2.29 -30.97
CA ARG A 64 9.18 1.84 -29.58
C ARG A 64 7.99 1.02 -29.13
N PHE A 65 8.23 -0.20 -28.67
CA PHE A 65 7.23 -1.03 -28.00
C PHE A 65 7.34 -0.83 -26.49
N GLN A 66 6.21 -0.85 -25.78
CA GLN A 66 6.16 -0.76 -24.32
C GLN A 66 5.18 -1.79 -23.76
N VAL A 67 5.60 -2.56 -22.75
CA VAL A 67 4.79 -3.55 -22.06
C VAL A 67 4.82 -3.26 -20.56
N ALA A 68 3.65 -3.19 -19.95
CA ALA A 68 3.53 -3.23 -18.50
C ALA A 68 3.73 -4.68 -18.01
N VAL A 69 4.73 -4.89 -17.14
CA VAL A 69 5.06 -6.18 -16.53
C VAL A 69 4.97 -6.08 -15.00
N PRO A 70 4.95 -7.19 -14.24
CA PRO A 70 4.74 -7.13 -12.79
C PRO A 70 5.85 -6.36 -12.07
N PRO A 71 5.55 -5.67 -10.94
CA PRO A 71 6.52 -4.91 -10.15
C PRO A 71 7.72 -5.72 -9.63
N SER A 72 8.80 -5.71 -10.41
CA SER A 72 9.92 -6.64 -10.34
C SER A 72 11.21 -5.95 -9.87
N ALA A 73 11.53 -6.00 -8.58
CA ALA A 73 12.75 -5.38 -8.02
C ALA A 73 14.08 -6.09 -8.40
N LYS A 74 14.31 -6.31 -9.70
CA LYS A 74 15.31 -7.21 -10.28
C LYS A 74 16.19 -6.56 -11.34
N ALA A 75 16.04 -5.27 -11.68
CA ALA A 75 16.86 -4.61 -12.71
C ALA A 75 18.39 -4.77 -12.49
N LEU A 76 18.89 -4.63 -11.26
CA LEU A 76 20.29 -4.89 -10.92
C LEU A 76 20.65 -6.39 -10.97
N ASN A 77 19.73 -7.28 -10.59
CA ASN A 77 19.93 -8.73 -10.70
C ASN A 77 20.04 -9.17 -12.17
N TRP A 78 19.21 -8.60 -13.04
CA TRP A 78 19.22 -8.85 -14.48
C TRP A 78 20.50 -8.31 -15.12
N PHE A 79 21.02 -7.16 -14.67
CA PHE A 79 22.37 -6.67 -15.02
C PHE A 79 23.49 -7.63 -14.58
N CYS A 80 23.51 -8.00 -13.29
CA CYS A 80 24.57 -8.84 -12.73
C CYS A 80 24.59 -10.28 -13.27
N SER A 81 23.50 -10.73 -13.89
CA SER A 81 23.37 -12.05 -14.53
C SER A 81 23.83 -12.09 -16.00
N GLN A 82 24.21 -10.95 -16.58
CA GLN A 82 24.68 -10.89 -17.98
C GLN A 82 26.14 -11.34 -18.15
N PRO A 83 26.46 -12.07 -19.23
CA PRO A 83 27.81 -12.56 -19.49
C PRO A 83 28.80 -11.40 -19.70
N GLU A 84 30.04 -11.63 -19.28
CA GLU A 84 31.16 -10.68 -19.45
C GLU A 84 31.47 -10.46 -20.95
N SER A 85 31.42 -11.52 -21.75
CA SER A 85 31.70 -11.49 -23.20
C SER A 85 30.42 -11.32 -24.06
N SER A 86 29.50 -10.42 -23.70
CA SER A 86 28.33 -10.17 -24.56
C SER A 86 28.75 -9.50 -25.86
N ALA A 87 28.17 -9.95 -26.98
CA ALA A 87 28.29 -9.28 -28.28
C ALA A 87 27.50 -7.96 -28.35
N VAL A 88 26.65 -7.67 -27.36
CA VAL A 88 25.81 -6.47 -27.31
C VAL A 88 26.23 -5.58 -26.14
N PHE A 89 26.46 -4.31 -26.45
CA PHE A 89 26.84 -3.26 -25.53
C PHE A 89 26.22 -1.91 -25.97
N PRO A 90 26.11 -0.90 -25.08
CA PRO A 90 26.39 -0.95 -23.64
C PRO A 90 25.37 -1.81 -22.87
N LEU A 91 25.74 -2.20 -21.66
CA LEU A 91 24.82 -2.65 -20.62
C LEU A 91 24.89 -1.64 -19.47
N PHE A 92 23.78 -1.26 -18.85
CA PHE A 92 23.83 -0.35 -17.69
C PHE A 92 22.79 -0.67 -16.61
N PHE A 93 23.10 -0.27 -15.38
CA PHE A 93 22.16 -0.13 -14.28
C PHE A 93 22.33 1.22 -13.58
N LEU A 94 21.23 1.92 -13.31
CA LEU A 94 21.17 3.18 -12.57
C LEU A 94 20.15 3.05 -11.43
N SER A 95 20.58 3.16 -10.17
CA SER A 95 19.66 3.22 -9.03
C SER A 95 18.96 4.58 -8.96
N LYS A 96 17.68 4.59 -8.58
CA LYS A 96 16.90 5.81 -8.26
C LYS A 96 16.93 6.15 -6.76
N GLU A 97 17.57 5.33 -5.93
CA GLU A 97 17.57 5.48 -4.47
C GLU A 97 18.76 6.33 -3.97
N THR A 98 18.47 7.29 -3.09
CA THR A 98 19.42 8.37 -2.72
C THR A 98 19.99 8.28 -1.31
N ASN A 99 19.39 7.51 -0.39
CA ASN A 99 19.53 7.77 1.05
C ASN A 99 20.53 6.86 1.80
N ASP A 100 20.43 5.53 1.71
CA ASP A 100 21.43 4.59 2.28
C ASP A 100 21.52 3.28 1.45
N PRO A 101 22.39 3.23 0.43
CA PRO A 101 22.38 2.14 -0.55
C PRO A 101 23.32 0.99 -0.16
N SER A 102 23.07 0.40 1.01
CA SER A 102 23.81 -0.79 1.48
C SER A 102 23.32 -2.09 0.82
N TYR A 103 24.11 -3.16 0.93
CA TYR A 103 23.77 -4.52 0.43
C TYR A 103 22.43 -5.08 0.97
N LYS A 104 21.81 -4.45 1.97
CA LYS A 104 20.51 -4.84 2.53
C LYS A 104 19.37 -4.67 1.52
N SER A 105 19.43 -3.70 0.61
CA SER A 105 18.41 -3.51 -0.44
C SER A 105 18.33 -4.69 -1.41
N LEU A 106 19.49 -5.31 -1.71
CA LEU A 106 19.62 -6.55 -2.49
C LEU A 106 18.94 -7.74 -1.80
N LEU A 107 18.93 -7.76 -0.46
CA LEU A 107 18.39 -8.86 0.33
C LEU A 107 16.87 -8.79 0.51
N LEU A 108 16.25 -7.63 0.31
CA LEU A 108 14.82 -7.39 0.60
C LEU A 108 13.92 -7.43 -0.65
N ASN A 109 14.47 -7.68 -1.84
CA ASN A 109 13.79 -7.45 -3.12
C ASN A 109 13.21 -6.02 -3.20
N GLU A 110 13.98 -5.02 -2.76
CA GLU A 110 13.62 -3.62 -2.89
C GLU A 110 14.82 -2.80 -3.39
N THR A 111 15.00 -2.80 -4.72
CA THR A 111 15.75 -1.76 -5.43
C THR A 111 14.94 -1.33 -6.64
N ARG A 112 14.89 -0.02 -6.92
CA ARG A 112 14.16 0.54 -8.07
C ARG A 112 15.15 1.35 -8.91
N GLY A 113 15.49 0.83 -10.08
CA GLY A 113 16.47 1.42 -10.99
C GLY A 113 16.08 1.21 -12.45
N VAL A 114 16.81 1.85 -13.36
CA VAL A 114 16.69 1.55 -14.79
C VAL A 114 17.83 0.62 -15.18
N PHE A 115 17.51 -0.45 -15.89
CA PHE A 115 18.47 -1.30 -16.59
C PHE A 115 18.26 -1.19 -18.09
N GLY A 116 19.34 -1.31 -18.87
CA GLY A 116 19.25 -1.37 -20.32
C GLY A 116 20.32 -2.22 -21.01
N ILE A 117 19.96 -2.74 -22.18
CA ILE A 117 20.78 -3.56 -23.09
C ILE A 117 20.87 -2.86 -24.45
N GLY A 118 22.09 -2.80 -24.99
CA GLY A 118 22.39 -2.39 -26.36
C GLY A 118 22.26 -0.89 -26.62
N SER A 119 22.65 -0.48 -27.83
CA SER A 119 22.47 0.88 -28.35
C SER A 119 21.64 0.86 -29.62
N ALA A 120 20.48 1.50 -29.62
CA ALA A 120 19.65 1.71 -30.80
C ALA A 120 20.20 2.88 -31.65
N VAL A 121 20.69 3.92 -30.97
CA VAL A 121 21.38 5.09 -31.53
C VAL A 121 22.40 5.55 -30.49
N TYR A 122 23.60 5.95 -30.93
CA TYR A 122 24.55 6.69 -30.12
C TYR A 122 24.87 8.06 -30.75
N PHE A 123 25.25 9.01 -29.90
CA PHE A 123 25.59 10.39 -30.25
C PHE A 123 26.95 10.73 -29.64
N ALA A 124 27.95 10.92 -30.49
CA ALA A 124 29.31 11.33 -30.10
C ALA A 124 29.63 12.69 -30.73
N ARG A 125 30.41 13.53 -30.04
CA ARG A 125 30.85 14.83 -30.57
C ARG A 125 32.33 14.84 -30.95
N ASP A 126 32.60 15.05 -32.23
CA ASP A 126 33.92 15.51 -32.71
C ASP A 126 34.12 17.01 -32.48
N SER A 127 35.34 17.39 -32.12
CA SER A 127 35.71 18.76 -31.76
C SER A 127 35.80 19.75 -32.94
N SER A 128 35.54 19.31 -34.17
CA SER A 128 35.64 20.10 -35.41
C SER A 128 34.33 20.79 -35.83
N SER A 129 33.17 20.34 -35.30
CA SER A 129 31.84 20.89 -35.59
C SER A 129 31.40 21.88 -34.51
N ALA A 130 31.14 23.13 -34.90
CA ALA A 130 30.85 24.22 -33.96
C ALA A 130 29.35 24.54 -33.77
N CYS A 131 28.45 24.09 -34.65
CA CYS A 131 27.06 24.57 -34.67
C CYS A 131 25.97 23.52 -35.02
N GLY A 132 26.32 22.36 -35.60
CA GLY A 132 25.32 21.47 -36.22
C GLY A 132 24.43 20.69 -35.24
N ASP A 133 24.99 20.14 -34.17
CA ASP A 133 24.48 18.85 -33.66
C ASP A 133 23.27 18.92 -32.71
N ARG A 134 22.90 20.10 -32.19
CA ARG A 134 21.68 20.26 -31.37
C ARG A 134 20.39 20.05 -32.17
N THR A 135 20.44 20.06 -33.50
CA THR A 135 19.33 19.62 -34.34
C THR A 135 19.23 18.08 -34.36
N GLN A 136 20.35 17.35 -34.40
CA GLN A 136 20.36 15.89 -34.58
C GLN A 136 19.54 15.16 -33.50
N THR A 137 19.69 15.52 -32.23
CA THR A 137 18.90 14.90 -31.15
C THR A 137 17.39 15.17 -31.30
N LYS A 138 17.01 16.36 -31.80
CA LYS A 138 15.61 16.72 -32.09
C LYS A 138 15.07 16.02 -33.34
N ARG A 139 15.90 15.74 -34.35
CA ARG A 139 15.47 15.08 -35.61
C ARG A 139 14.87 13.67 -35.40
N TYR A 140 15.17 13.01 -34.27
CA TYR A 140 14.60 11.69 -33.95
C TYR A 140 13.38 11.71 -33.02
N LEU A 141 13.13 12.83 -32.32
CA LEU A 141 12.22 12.88 -31.16
C LEU A 141 11.20 14.01 -31.33
N SER A 142 10.01 13.65 -31.82
CA SER A 142 8.90 14.60 -32.03
C SER A 142 8.39 15.21 -30.72
N ASN A 143 7.91 16.46 -30.78
CA ASN A 143 7.27 17.15 -29.65
C ASN A 143 6.04 16.41 -29.08
N GLU A 144 5.46 15.49 -29.85
CA GLU A 144 4.28 14.69 -29.46
C GLU A 144 4.63 13.25 -29.02
N SER A 145 5.92 12.88 -29.06
CA SER A 145 6.37 11.53 -28.68
C SER A 145 6.40 11.33 -27.15
N THR A 146 6.15 10.11 -26.68
CA THR A 146 6.33 9.75 -25.26
C THR A 146 7.78 10.02 -24.83
N PRO A 147 8.06 10.48 -23.60
CA PRO A 147 9.41 10.87 -23.18
C PRO A 147 10.41 9.72 -23.31
N ILE A 148 11.37 9.87 -24.22
CA ILE A 148 12.44 8.90 -24.47
C ILE A 148 13.71 9.34 -23.75
N MET A 149 14.30 8.41 -23.04
CA MET A 149 15.46 8.64 -22.19
C MET A 149 16.75 8.26 -22.94
N ALA A 150 17.67 9.20 -23.06
CA ALA A 150 19.04 8.94 -23.52
C ALA A 150 19.99 8.99 -22.33
N TYR A 151 20.88 8.00 -22.23
CA TYR A 151 21.85 7.85 -21.13
C TYR A 151 23.26 8.09 -21.66
N GLY A 152 24.12 8.76 -20.88
CA GLY A 152 25.44 9.12 -21.40
C GLY A 152 26.37 9.80 -20.42
N PHE A 153 27.54 10.17 -20.94
CA PHE A 153 28.61 10.84 -20.21
C PHE A 153 28.93 12.18 -20.86
N VAL A 154 29.26 13.16 -20.02
CA VAL A 154 29.86 14.44 -20.43
C VAL A 154 31.38 14.33 -20.22
N ASP A 155 32.15 15.03 -21.06
CA ASP A 155 33.62 15.03 -21.08
C ASP A 155 34.29 13.67 -21.36
N ILE A 156 33.55 12.68 -21.90
CA ILE A 156 34.13 11.47 -22.50
C ILE A 156 33.74 11.33 -23.97
N ASN A 157 34.76 11.01 -24.78
CA ASN A 157 34.62 10.44 -26.11
C ASN A 157 34.86 8.92 -26.03
N PHE A 158 33.96 8.10 -26.59
CA PHE A 158 34.10 6.64 -26.65
C PHE A 158 34.35 6.19 -28.09
N ASP A 159 35.52 5.60 -28.29
CA ASP A 159 36.04 5.14 -29.57
C ASP A 159 35.57 3.71 -29.82
N THR A 160 34.58 3.51 -30.70
CA THR A 160 33.98 2.19 -30.94
C THR A 160 34.86 1.22 -31.74
N GLU A 161 35.85 1.70 -32.50
CA GLU A 161 36.80 0.83 -33.20
C GLU A 161 37.89 0.34 -32.25
N LEU A 162 38.41 1.22 -31.38
CA LEU A 162 39.45 0.85 -30.41
C LEU A 162 38.87 0.30 -29.09
N SER A 163 37.57 0.47 -28.83
CA SER A 163 36.90 0.19 -27.55
C SER A 163 37.51 0.91 -26.35
N ILE A 164 38.01 2.14 -26.53
CA ILE A 164 38.69 2.95 -25.51
C ILE A 164 37.85 4.20 -25.17
N MET A 165 37.71 4.50 -23.88
CA MET A 165 37.22 5.81 -23.41
C MET A 165 38.37 6.81 -23.30
N LYS A 166 38.14 8.06 -23.73
CA LYS A 166 39.12 9.15 -23.65
C LYS A 166 38.43 10.36 -23.00
N ASN A 167 38.89 10.74 -21.82
CA ASN A 167 38.45 11.99 -21.18
C ASN A 167 38.90 13.18 -22.06
N GLN A 168 37.93 13.95 -22.55
CA GLN A 168 38.12 15.05 -23.48
C GLN A 168 37.11 16.17 -23.14
N PRO A 169 37.54 17.27 -22.49
CA PRO A 169 36.66 18.37 -22.11
C PRO A 169 35.86 18.94 -23.29
N GLY A 170 34.54 19.06 -23.12
CA GLY A 170 33.59 19.53 -24.14
C GLY A 170 33.08 18.45 -25.10
N SER A 171 33.54 17.20 -24.97
CA SER A 171 32.95 16.03 -25.64
C SER A 171 31.73 15.49 -24.88
N TYR A 172 30.95 14.64 -25.52
CA TYR A 172 29.91 13.85 -24.87
C TYR A 172 29.65 12.56 -25.65
N TYR A 173 29.15 11.54 -24.94
CA TYR A 173 28.70 10.29 -25.52
C TYR A 173 27.35 9.87 -24.90
N PHE A 174 26.27 9.91 -25.68
CA PHE A 174 24.94 9.45 -25.29
C PHE A 174 24.49 8.26 -26.12
N PHE A 175 23.64 7.40 -25.57
CA PHE A 175 23.00 6.28 -26.25
C PHE A 175 21.53 6.10 -25.82
N ILE A 176 20.75 5.44 -26.67
CA ILE A 176 19.37 5.02 -26.37
C ILE A 176 19.36 3.48 -26.26
N PRO A 177 18.87 2.87 -25.16
CA PRO A 177 18.82 1.42 -25.02
C PRO A 177 17.90 0.74 -26.05
N GLN A 178 18.34 -0.41 -26.58
CA GLN A 178 17.51 -1.27 -27.43
C GLN A 178 16.44 -1.99 -26.61
N ILE A 179 16.79 -2.47 -25.41
CA ILE A 179 15.84 -2.98 -24.42
C ILE A 179 16.09 -2.25 -23.11
N GLU A 180 15.02 -1.78 -22.47
CA GLU A 180 15.04 -1.00 -21.23
C GLU A 180 14.01 -1.57 -20.25
N LEU A 181 14.44 -1.89 -19.03
CA LEU A 181 13.53 -2.21 -17.92
C LEU A 181 13.59 -1.08 -16.91
N ASN A 182 12.52 -0.31 -16.88
CA ASN A 182 12.37 0.87 -16.03
C ASN A 182 11.55 0.50 -14.80
N GLU A 183 12.22 0.25 -13.66
CA GLU A 183 11.54 -0.09 -12.42
C GLU A 183 10.95 1.15 -11.77
N CYS A 184 9.62 1.22 -11.77
CA CYS A 184 8.84 2.28 -11.14
C CYS A 184 8.12 1.75 -9.90
N GLN A 185 7.57 2.66 -9.11
CA GLN A 185 7.03 2.34 -7.78
C GLN A 185 5.59 1.80 -7.92
N GLY A 186 5.46 0.48 -8.14
CA GLY A 186 4.15 -0.18 -8.28
C GLY A 186 3.80 -0.64 -9.71
N ILE A 187 4.69 -0.43 -10.67
CA ILE A 187 4.63 -0.96 -12.05
C ILE A 187 6.05 -1.05 -12.62
N SER A 188 6.35 -2.09 -13.38
CA SER A 188 7.60 -2.20 -14.14
C SER A 188 7.27 -2.01 -15.63
N ILE A 189 8.02 -1.14 -16.31
CA ILE A 189 7.81 -0.89 -17.74
C ILE A 189 9.00 -1.47 -18.51
N LEU A 190 8.73 -2.54 -19.26
CA LEU A 190 9.66 -3.08 -20.23
C LEU A 190 9.44 -2.34 -21.56
N SER A 191 10.50 -1.77 -22.13
CA SER A 191 10.46 -1.09 -23.43
C SER A 191 11.49 -1.68 -24.38
N ALA A 192 11.15 -1.69 -25.67
CA ALA A 192 12.05 -2.04 -26.76
C ALA A 192 12.09 -0.91 -27.79
N THR A 193 13.28 -0.52 -28.24
CA THR A 193 13.48 0.61 -29.15
C THR A 193 14.22 0.17 -30.41
N LEU A 194 13.62 0.39 -31.58
CA LEU A 194 14.18 0.12 -32.90
C LEU A 194 14.27 1.42 -33.71
N VAL A 195 15.43 1.68 -34.31
CA VAL A 195 15.67 2.88 -35.14
C VAL A 195 16.46 2.49 -36.38
N TRP A 196 16.01 2.93 -37.56
CA TRP A 196 16.67 2.64 -38.83
C TRP A 196 16.75 3.88 -39.73
N ARG A 197 17.76 3.89 -40.61
CA ARG A 197 17.89 4.82 -41.73
C ARG A 197 18.75 4.19 -42.83
N ASP A 198 18.15 3.91 -43.98
CA ASP A 198 18.82 3.17 -45.06
C ASP A 198 19.90 4.00 -45.77
N THR A 199 19.91 5.32 -45.59
CA THR A 199 20.98 6.24 -46.03
C THR A 199 22.15 6.36 -45.03
N CYS A 200 22.16 5.57 -43.95
CA CYS A 200 23.17 5.63 -42.88
C CYS A 200 23.63 4.23 -42.44
N LEU A 201 24.38 4.14 -41.34
CA LEU A 201 25.08 2.90 -40.91
C LEU A 201 24.14 1.72 -40.60
N SER A 202 22.90 2.01 -40.17
CA SER A 202 21.87 1.03 -39.78
C SER A 202 20.66 1.03 -40.72
N THR A 203 20.73 0.20 -41.77
CA THR A 203 19.54 -0.24 -42.52
C THR A 203 18.56 -0.99 -41.61
N PHE A 204 17.29 -1.10 -42.02
CA PHE A 204 16.27 -1.80 -41.23
C PHE A 204 16.70 -3.22 -40.80
N GLU A 205 17.27 -4.01 -41.72
CA GLU A 205 17.79 -5.36 -41.44
C GLU A 205 18.89 -5.39 -40.36
N LYS A 206 19.81 -4.40 -40.38
CA LYS A 206 20.90 -4.31 -39.37
C LYS A 206 20.36 -3.91 -38.00
N ALA A 207 19.43 -2.97 -37.96
CA ALA A 207 18.77 -2.55 -36.73
C ALA A 207 18.01 -3.74 -36.09
N LEU A 208 17.27 -4.49 -36.92
CA LEU A 208 16.56 -5.70 -36.53
C LEU A 208 17.51 -6.79 -36.00
N HIS A 209 18.58 -7.13 -36.74
CA HIS A 209 19.55 -8.14 -36.30
C HIS A 209 20.25 -7.74 -34.99
N SER A 210 20.59 -6.45 -34.81
CA SER A 210 21.17 -5.97 -33.56
C SER A 210 20.16 -6.09 -32.40
N PHE A 211 18.89 -5.79 -32.66
CA PHE A 211 17.81 -5.95 -31.70
C PHE A 211 17.55 -7.43 -31.33
N GLU A 212 17.60 -8.35 -32.30
CA GLU A 212 17.49 -9.80 -32.06
C GLU A 212 18.58 -10.30 -31.10
N LEU A 213 19.82 -9.82 -31.23
CA LEU A 213 20.90 -10.14 -30.30
C LEU A 213 20.62 -9.61 -28.89
N SER A 214 20.12 -8.37 -28.76
CA SER A 214 19.67 -7.82 -27.47
C SER A 214 18.57 -8.67 -26.85
N LEU A 215 17.60 -9.11 -27.66
CA LEU A 215 16.45 -9.90 -27.22
C LEU A 215 16.84 -11.33 -26.84
N LEU A 216 17.80 -11.93 -27.55
CA LEU A 216 18.39 -13.22 -27.19
C LEU A 216 19.10 -13.14 -25.84
N GLN A 217 19.98 -12.13 -25.66
CA GLN A 217 20.66 -11.86 -24.39
C GLN A 217 19.66 -11.60 -23.26
N ALA A 218 18.60 -10.82 -23.52
CA ALA A 218 17.53 -10.57 -22.58
C ALA A 218 16.92 -11.89 -22.07
N THR A 219 16.64 -12.84 -22.97
CA THR A 219 16.04 -14.14 -22.61
C THR A 219 16.99 -15.18 -21.98
N SER A 220 18.26 -15.24 -22.39
CA SER A 220 19.17 -16.32 -21.95
C SER A 220 19.52 -16.29 -20.46
N HIS A 221 19.16 -15.22 -19.74
CA HIS A 221 19.47 -15.01 -18.32
C HIS A 221 18.23 -14.78 -17.43
N LEU A 222 17.03 -15.14 -17.89
CA LEU A 222 15.80 -15.12 -17.08
C LEU A 222 15.57 -16.40 -16.25
N TRP A 223 16.39 -17.43 -16.44
CA TRP A 223 16.19 -18.74 -15.81
C TRP A 223 16.29 -18.65 -14.28
N PRO A 224 15.29 -19.17 -13.52
CA PRO A 224 15.27 -19.06 -12.07
C PRO A 224 16.30 -19.99 -11.44
N THR A 225 17.52 -19.48 -11.27
CA THR A 225 18.45 -20.08 -10.30
C THR A 225 17.91 -19.84 -8.87
N PRO A 226 18.15 -20.75 -7.90
CA PRO A 226 17.63 -20.59 -6.54
C PRO A 226 18.05 -19.26 -5.91
N VAL A 227 17.27 -18.75 -4.94
CA VAL A 227 17.47 -17.40 -4.35
C VAL A 227 18.93 -17.13 -3.94
N ASN A 228 19.62 -18.14 -3.40
CA ASN A 228 21.03 -18.07 -2.97
C ASN A 228 22.01 -17.80 -4.14
N CYS A 229 21.69 -18.23 -5.37
CA CYS A 229 22.51 -17.99 -6.54
C CYS A 229 22.49 -16.52 -7.01
N TYR A 230 21.38 -15.78 -6.82
CA TYR A 230 21.34 -14.36 -7.19
C TYR A 230 22.35 -13.55 -6.37
N THR A 231 22.35 -13.70 -5.05
CA THR A 231 23.32 -13.04 -4.17
C THR A 231 24.76 -13.44 -4.52
N ARG A 232 24.98 -14.70 -4.92
CA ARG A 232 26.29 -15.20 -5.37
C ARG A 232 26.74 -14.57 -6.69
N ASN A 233 25.85 -14.46 -7.68
CA ASN A 233 26.14 -13.83 -8.97
C ASN A 233 26.35 -12.33 -8.83
N ILE A 234 25.49 -11.63 -8.07
CA ILE A 234 25.62 -10.20 -7.78
C ILE A 234 26.96 -9.92 -7.08
N LEU A 235 27.29 -10.62 -5.99
CA LEU A 235 28.58 -10.43 -5.30
C LEU A 235 29.79 -10.86 -6.15
N SER A 236 29.66 -11.89 -6.97
CA SER A 236 30.72 -12.31 -7.91
C SER A 236 30.99 -11.23 -8.96
N THR A 237 29.95 -10.84 -9.71
CA THR A 237 30.04 -9.84 -10.77
C THR A 237 30.52 -8.51 -10.20
N LEU A 238 29.95 -8.02 -9.10
CA LEU A 238 30.37 -6.75 -8.49
C LEU A 238 31.82 -6.79 -7.97
N ARG A 239 32.28 -7.89 -7.34
CA ARG A 239 33.69 -8.01 -6.90
C ARG A 239 34.67 -8.13 -8.08
N LYS A 240 34.21 -8.61 -9.24
CA LYS A 240 34.98 -8.62 -10.50
C LYS A 240 35.10 -7.24 -11.16
N LEU A 241 34.22 -6.28 -10.85
CA LEU A 241 34.29 -4.92 -11.41
C LEU A 241 35.42 -4.05 -10.82
N ASN A 242 36.32 -4.64 -10.02
CA ASN A 242 37.43 -3.92 -9.40
C ASN A 242 38.52 -3.55 -10.42
N ALA A 243 38.45 -2.29 -10.85
CA ALA A 243 39.54 -1.45 -11.39
C ALA A 243 40.24 -1.90 -12.69
N VAL A 244 39.96 -1.13 -13.76
CA VAL A 244 40.91 -0.86 -14.85
C VAL A 244 41.07 0.67 -15.06
N GLU A 245 39.99 1.45 -14.95
CA GLU A 245 40.05 2.93 -15.03
C GLU A 245 39.38 3.62 -13.83
N ASP A 246 40.18 4.16 -12.91
CA ASP A 246 39.74 4.99 -11.77
C ASP A 246 39.34 6.43 -12.22
N ILE A 247 38.39 6.55 -13.15
CA ILE A 247 37.86 7.85 -13.60
C ILE A 247 36.42 8.02 -13.09
N ILE A 248 36.26 8.88 -12.09
CA ILE A 248 34.95 9.16 -11.45
C ILE A 248 34.12 10.14 -12.31
N THR A 249 33.62 9.66 -13.44
CA THR A 249 32.76 10.47 -14.33
C THR A 249 31.29 10.40 -13.90
N PRO A 250 30.54 11.51 -13.86
CA PRO A 250 29.10 11.47 -13.66
C PRO A 250 28.37 10.91 -14.90
N LEU A 251 27.47 9.94 -14.70
CA LEU A 251 26.47 9.58 -15.68
C LEU A 251 25.37 10.67 -15.71
N VAL A 252 24.98 11.11 -16.89
CA VAL A 252 23.94 12.10 -17.16
C VAL A 252 22.86 11.46 -18.03
N TYR A 253 21.62 11.94 -17.93
CA TYR A 253 20.54 11.53 -18.84
C TYR A 253 19.85 12.75 -19.45
N MET A 254 19.31 12.60 -20.65
CA MET A 254 18.39 13.57 -21.25
C MET A 254 17.00 12.95 -21.35
N ASN A 255 16.00 13.69 -20.86
CA ASN A 255 14.60 13.47 -21.22
C ASN A 255 14.24 14.56 -22.25
N ALA A 256 13.78 14.14 -23.43
CA ALA A 256 13.87 14.96 -24.63
C ALA A 256 12.90 16.15 -24.71
N LEU A 257 11.84 16.19 -23.88
CA LEU A 257 10.74 17.13 -24.04
C LEU A 257 10.43 17.93 -22.78
N SER A 258 10.34 19.25 -22.94
CA SER A 258 9.70 20.18 -22.02
C SER A 258 8.74 21.07 -22.83
N PRO A 259 7.41 21.00 -22.63
CA PRO A 259 6.44 21.75 -23.42
C PRO A 259 6.41 23.22 -22.99
N GLY A 260 7.41 23.99 -23.43
CA GLY A 260 7.65 25.38 -23.00
C GLY A 260 8.53 26.15 -23.98
N GLY A 261 8.05 26.33 -25.22
CA GLY A 261 8.80 26.93 -26.33
C GLY A 261 9.10 28.43 -26.20
N LYS A 262 9.95 28.84 -25.24
CA LYS A 262 10.62 30.16 -25.26
C LYS A 262 11.85 30.34 -24.34
N TYR A 263 12.60 29.28 -24.05
CA TYR A 263 13.92 29.41 -23.40
C TYR A 263 15.04 28.72 -24.19
N VAL A 264 16.20 29.38 -24.21
CA VAL A 264 17.46 28.81 -24.71
C VAL A 264 17.87 27.70 -23.77
N VAL A 265 18.14 26.51 -24.31
CA VAL A 265 18.50 25.33 -23.50
C VAL A 265 20.00 25.37 -23.20
N ASP A 266 20.40 26.02 -22.12
CA ASP A 266 21.73 25.82 -21.54
C ASP A 266 21.76 24.63 -20.57
N ASN A 267 20.61 24.25 -20.03
CA ASN A 267 20.49 23.12 -19.11
C ASN A 267 20.56 21.78 -19.85
N PHE A 268 21.76 21.20 -19.92
CA PHE A 268 21.86 19.79 -19.57
C PHE A 268 21.22 19.62 -18.18
N LYS A 269 20.33 18.64 -18.00
CA LYS A 269 20.00 18.19 -16.64
C LYS A 269 21.13 17.28 -16.15
N GLU A 270 22.21 17.90 -15.68
CA GLU A 270 23.00 17.29 -14.61
C GLU A 270 22.07 16.92 -13.45
N LEU A 271 22.48 15.94 -12.63
CA LEU A 271 21.72 15.55 -11.45
C LEU A 271 21.90 16.57 -10.32
N GLU A 272 21.24 17.73 -10.45
CA GLU A 272 20.89 18.63 -9.33
C GLU A 272 19.68 18.10 -8.51
N ALA A 273 19.65 16.79 -8.34
CA ALA A 273 18.97 16.04 -7.29
C ALA A 273 19.97 14.95 -6.87
N PRO A 274 20.19 14.70 -5.57
CA PRO A 274 21.50 14.35 -5.02
C PRO A 274 22.15 13.19 -5.76
N SER A 275 23.32 13.48 -6.35
CA SER A 275 24.18 12.59 -7.14
C SER A 275 23.86 11.09 -6.98
N SER A 276 23.47 10.41 -8.05
CA SER A 276 23.35 8.94 -8.04
C SER A 276 24.73 8.34 -7.73
N ARG A 277 24.95 8.01 -6.45
CA ARG A 277 26.21 7.43 -5.95
C ARG A 277 26.39 6.01 -6.46
N GLN A 278 25.33 5.39 -6.97
CA GLN A 278 25.30 4.04 -7.52
C GLN A 278 24.73 3.99 -8.94
N PHE A 279 25.64 3.78 -9.88
CA PHE A 279 25.37 3.28 -11.21
C PHE A 279 26.53 2.37 -11.65
N CYS A 280 26.31 1.57 -12.68
CA CYS A 280 27.35 0.88 -13.43
C CYS A 280 26.99 0.81 -14.92
N VAL A 281 27.99 0.95 -15.80
CA VAL A 281 27.90 0.81 -17.25
C VAL A 281 29.04 -0.06 -17.75
N ARG A 282 28.75 -1.13 -18.51
CA ARG A 282 29.71 -1.93 -19.28
C ARG A 282 29.63 -1.50 -20.75
N LEU A 283 30.75 -1.08 -21.33
CA LEU A 283 30.85 -0.59 -22.71
C LEU A 283 31.56 -1.54 -23.65
N SER A 284 32.39 -2.44 -23.13
CA SER A 284 33.00 -3.57 -23.86
C SER A 284 33.27 -4.72 -22.89
N ALA A 285 33.98 -5.76 -23.31
CA ALA A 285 34.46 -6.80 -22.40
C ALA A 285 35.46 -6.24 -21.35
N ASP A 286 36.24 -5.23 -21.73
CA ASP A 286 37.36 -4.69 -20.94
C ASP A 286 37.04 -3.32 -20.27
N VAL A 287 36.03 -2.59 -20.76
CA VAL A 287 35.65 -1.25 -20.24
C VAL A 287 34.36 -1.30 -19.42
N VAL A 288 34.48 -1.01 -18.12
CA VAL A 288 33.37 -0.83 -17.19
C VAL A 288 33.59 0.43 -16.34
N VAL A 289 32.54 1.24 -16.20
CA VAL A 289 32.49 2.40 -15.30
C VAL A 289 31.50 2.11 -14.17
N ALA A 290 31.88 2.33 -12.91
CA ALA A 290 31.00 2.17 -11.76
C ALA A 290 31.37 3.18 -10.65
N ARG A 291 30.38 3.65 -9.87
CA ARG A 291 30.62 4.75 -8.91
C ARG A 291 30.84 4.32 -7.45
N ASN A 292 29.91 3.62 -6.80
CA ASN A 292 30.03 3.06 -5.44
C ASN A 292 29.02 1.90 -5.18
N MET A 293 28.95 0.89 -6.05
CA MET A 293 27.99 -0.23 -5.86
C MET A 293 28.49 -1.36 -4.92
N LEU A 294 29.63 -1.16 -4.26
CA LEU A 294 30.12 -1.99 -3.16
C LEU A 294 30.75 -1.12 -2.07
N ASP A 295 30.56 -1.55 -0.82
CA ASP A 295 31.50 -1.31 0.28
C ASP A 295 31.97 -2.68 0.82
N GLN A 296 33.08 -2.73 1.54
CA GLN A 296 33.93 -3.94 1.67
C GLN A 296 33.39 -5.03 2.61
N ALA A 297 32.38 -5.79 2.14
CA ALA A 297 31.79 -6.93 2.85
C ALA A 297 32.33 -8.30 2.37
N SER A 298 33.65 -8.53 2.50
CA SER A 298 34.27 -9.83 2.14
C SER A 298 35.49 -10.20 2.98
N GLY A 299 35.43 -9.96 4.29
CA GLY A 299 36.54 -10.15 5.23
C GLY A 299 36.16 -10.85 6.54
N VAL A 300 35.22 -11.80 6.52
CA VAL A 300 34.90 -12.61 7.72
C VAL A 300 34.95 -14.10 7.39
N CYS A 301 35.90 -14.79 8.02
CA CYS A 301 35.97 -16.24 8.10
C CYS A 301 35.86 -16.59 9.59
N TYR A 302 34.67 -17.00 10.04
CA TYR A 302 34.46 -17.34 11.44
C TYR A 302 35.00 -18.74 11.72
N SER A 303 36.16 -18.81 12.38
CA SER A 303 36.83 -20.07 12.67
C SER A 303 36.06 -20.86 13.74
N VAL A 304 35.27 -21.85 13.30
CA VAL A 304 34.57 -22.79 14.19
C VAL A 304 35.56 -23.62 15.04
N GLN A 305 36.84 -23.68 14.63
CA GLN A 305 37.91 -24.37 15.35
C GLN A 305 38.34 -23.63 16.63
N ASP A 306 38.12 -22.32 16.72
CA ASP A 306 38.47 -21.48 17.88
C ASP A 306 37.32 -21.36 18.92
N CYS A 307 36.25 -22.14 18.77
CA CYS A 307 35.14 -22.16 19.72
C CYS A 307 35.57 -22.75 21.08
N ALA A 308 35.24 -22.06 22.17
CA ALA A 308 35.74 -22.39 23.51
C ALA A 308 35.27 -23.75 24.05
N ASN A 309 34.06 -24.19 23.68
CA ASN A 309 33.49 -25.46 24.11
C ASN A 309 32.46 -26.01 23.11
N ILE A 310 32.05 -27.27 23.31
CA ILE A 310 31.15 -27.98 22.39
C ILE A 310 29.75 -27.34 22.28
N ASN A 311 29.26 -26.66 23.32
CA ASN A 311 28.00 -25.92 23.23
C ASN A 311 28.15 -24.73 22.26
N THR A 312 29.25 -23.96 22.36
CA THR A 312 29.58 -22.90 21.41
C THR A 312 29.76 -23.45 19.99
N VAL A 313 30.45 -24.58 19.79
CA VAL A 313 30.60 -25.21 18.46
C VAL A 313 29.23 -25.54 17.85
N TRP A 314 28.36 -26.24 18.59
CA TRP A 314 27.02 -26.60 18.11
C TRP A 314 26.17 -25.37 17.81
N ALA A 315 26.26 -24.34 18.65
CA ALA A 315 25.54 -23.10 18.43
C ALA A 315 26.03 -22.31 17.23
N SER A 316 27.35 -22.20 17.03
CA SER A 316 27.94 -21.56 15.86
C SER A 316 27.61 -22.31 14.57
N LEU A 317 27.53 -23.64 14.58
CA LEU A 317 27.07 -24.43 13.42
C LEU A 317 25.60 -24.18 13.10
N ILE A 318 24.72 -24.20 14.11
CA ILE A 318 23.30 -23.88 13.96
C ILE A 318 23.13 -22.45 13.44
N VAL A 319 23.87 -21.49 14.01
CA VAL A 319 23.82 -20.07 13.65
C VAL A 319 24.53 -19.76 12.34
N GLU A 320 25.45 -20.58 11.84
CA GLU A 320 26.05 -20.40 10.51
C GLU A 320 25.14 -20.99 9.41
N GLU A 321 24.52 -22.14 9.64
CA GLU A 321 23.48 -22.61 8.72
C GLU A 321 22.22 -21.71 8.77
N PHE A 322 21.97 -21.07 9.91
CA PHE A 322 21.09 -19.92 10.06
C PHE A 322 21.76 -18.54 9.86
N SER A 323 23.00 -18.41 9.40
CA SER A 323 23.54 -17.09 9.00
C SER A 323 23.14 -16.79 7.57
N ARG A 324 23.01 -17.88 6.82
CA ARG A 324 22.23 -18.03 5.62
C ARG A 324 20.72 -17.81 5.89
N LEU A 325 20.19 -17.96 7.14
CA LEU A 325 18.73 -18.09 7.48
C LEU A 325 18.16 -17.68 8.92
N ALA A 326 18.63 -16.61 9.61
CA ALA A 326 18.09 -15.87 10.82
C ALA A 326 18.04 -16.47 12.31
N PRO A 327 18.01 -15.66 13.43
CA PRO A 327 18.12 -16.17 14.87
C PRO A 327 17.56 -15.37 16.13
N GLY A 328 17.70 -15.92 17.37
CA GLY A 328 17.76 -15.29 18.76
C GLY A 328 16.53 -15.34 19.73
N SER A 329 16.54 -15.48 21.10
CA SER A 329 17.52 -15.90 22.18
C SER A 329 16.94 -16.21 23.65
N ARG A 330 16.97 -17.46 24.22
CA ARG A 330 17.84 -17.88 25.38
C ARG A 330 18.57 -19.09 24.86
N SER A 331 19.86 -19.07 25.10
CA SER A 331 20.81 -19.93 24.44
C SER A 331 22.11 -19.16 24.57
N SER A 332 22.71 -19.07 25.76
CA SER A 332 23.99 -18.35 25.88
C SER A 332 24.98 -18.74 24.76
N PRO A 333 25.00 -20.02 24.29
CA PRO A 333 25.51 -20.40 22.99
C PRO A 333 24.86 -19.72 21.75
N LEU A 334 23.62 -20.04 21.33
CA LEU A 334 23.02 -19.53 20.07
C LEU A 334 22.84 -18.00 20.03
N ALA A 335 22.77 -17.33 21.19
CA ALA A 335 22.58 -15.89 21.34
C ALA A 335 23.89 -15.12 21.17
N VAL A 336 24.99 -15.64 21.74
CA VAL A 336 26.33 -15.10 21.50
C VAL A 336 26.70 -15.36 20.05
N ALA A 337 26.59 -16.61 19.58
CA ALA A 337 26.85 -16.94 18.18
C ALA A 337 26.09 -16.00 17.23
N ALA A 338 24.77 -15.84 17.42
CA ALA A 338 23.97 -14.96 16.57
C ALA A 338 24.34 -13.48 16.67
N SER A 339 24.48 -12.93 17.88
CA SER A 339 24.80 -11.50 18.05
C SER A 339 26.22 -11.14 17.61
N THR A 340 27.13 -12.12 17.50
CA THR A 340 28.49 -11.94 16.97
C THR A 340 28.63 -12.22 15.47
N HIS A 341 27.58 -12.69 14.78
CA HIS A 341 27.66 -13.06 13.37
C HIS A 341 27.36 -11.87 12.42
N PRO A 342 28.25 -11.53 11.46
CA PRO A 342 28.18 -10.28 10.68
C PRO A 342 26.95 -10.10 9.77
N LEU A 343 26.34 -11.20 9.32
CA LEU A 343 25.16 -11.16 8.42
C LEU A 343 23.82 -11.17 9.16
N ILE A 344 23.85 -11.25 10.48
CA ILE A 344 22.66 -11.43 11.33
C ILE A 344 22.27 -10.10 11.99
N THR A 345 20.97 -9.87 12.12
CA THR A 345 20.40 -8.80 12.97
C THR A 345 19.55 -9.45 14.06
N CYS A 346 19.99 -9.34 15.32
CA CYS A 346 19.25 -9.81 16.48
C CYS A 346 18.38 -8.68 17.06
N ILE A 347 17.12 -8.97 17.37
CA ILE A 347 16.18 -8.02 17.98
C ILE A 347 15.83 -8.51 19.39
N PRO A 348 16.34 -7.89 20.46
CA PRO A 348 16.10 -8.33 21.83
C PRO A 348 14.73 -7.86 22.35
N CYS A 349 13.95 -8.80 22.91
CA CYS A 349 12.72 -8.48 23.63
C CYS A 349 12.67 -9.24 24.96
N PHE A 350 12.01 -8.64 25.96
CA PHE A 350 11.82 -9.23 27.30
C PHE A 350 10.48 -9.95 27.48
N ASP A 351 9.57 -9.86 26.50
CA ASP A 351 8.29 -10.59 26.44
C ASP A 351 8.38 -11.57 25.26
N GLU A 352 8.48 -12.87 25.53
CA GLU A 352 8.66 -13.85 24.46
C GLU A 352 7.42 -14.01 23.56
N ARG A 353 6.23 -13.62 24.02
CA ARG A 353 5.00 -13.60 23.20
C ARG A 353 5.07 -12.44 22.20
N SER A 354 5.43 -11.23 22.65
CA SER A 354 5.65 -10.09 21.77
C SER A 354 6.82 -10.34 20.79
N LEU A 355 7.90 -11.01 21.23
CA LEU A 355 8.99 -11.48 20.35
C LEU A 355 8.48 -12.42 19.25
N ALA A 356 7.64 -13.40 19.61
CA ALA A 356 7.11 -14.36 18.66
C ALA A 356 6.21 -13.70 17.60
N PHE A 357 5.35 -12.76 18.01
CA PHE A 357 4.53 -11.99 17.08
C PHE A 357 5.35 -11.01 16.23
N HIS A 358 6.45 -10.47 16.74
CA HIS A 358 7.41 -9.74 15.90
C HIS A 358 8.01 -10.66 14.80
N ALA A 359 8.32 -11.91 15.12
CA ALA A 359 8.77 -12.88 14.11
C ALA A 359 7.65 -13.25 13.10
N VAL A 360 6.40 -13.41 13.53
CA VAL A 360 5.22 -13.54 12.64
C VAL A 360 5.17 -12.38 11.64
N GLY A 361 5.33 -11.15 12.13
CA GLY A 361 5.37 -9.95 11.30
C GLY A 361 6.53 -9.97 10.29
N TYR A 362 7.74 -10.23 10.77
CA TYR A 362 8.95 -10.25 9.93
C TYR A 362 8.86 -11.30 8.83
N ALA A 363 8.39 -12.51 9.13
CA ALA A 363 8.20 -13.55 8.12
C ALA A 363 7.10 -13.19 7.11
N ARG A 364 5.97 -12.62 7.56
CA ARG A 364 4.90 -12.15 6.65
C ARG A 364 5.40 -11.06 5.69
N GLY A 365 6.20 -10.11 6.20
CA GLY A 365 6.71 -8.96 5.43
C GLY A 365 7.89 -9.28 4.51
N SER A 366 8.88 -10.03 4.99
CA SER A 366 10.09 -10.38 4.23
C SER A 366 9.91 -11.59 3.30
N ARG A 367 8.83 -12.36 3.50
CA ARG A 367 8.55 -13.64 2.83
C ARG A 367 9.61 -14.72 3.08
N LYS A 368 10.48 -14.52 4.09
CA LYS A 368 11.53 -15.46 4.53
C LYS A 368 11.15 -16.08 5.88
N PRO A 369 11.73 -17.24 6.25
CA PRO A 369 11.56 -17.77 7.60
C PRO A 369 12.09 -16.78 8.65
N ALA A 370 11.27 -16.47 9.65
CA ALA A 370 11.73 -15.79 10.85
C ALA A 370 12.14 -16.83 11.90
N VAL A 371 13.14 -16.51 12.73
CA VAL A 371 13.61 -17.44 13.76
C VAL A 371 13.42 -16.80 15.13
N VAL A 372 12.91 -17.60 16.07
CA VAL A 372 12.71 -17.25 17.46
C VAL A 372 13.44 -18.28 18.30
N ILE A 373 14.32 -17.85 19.18
CA ILE A 373 15.00 -18.72 20.14
C ILE A 373 14.57 -18.27 21.54
N THR A 374 14.30 -19.18 22.47
CA THR A 374 13.78 -18.79 23.79
C THR A 374 14.40 -19.53 24.95
N SER A 375 14.19 -18.87 26.10
CA SER A 375 14.14 -19.48 27.42
C SER A 375 13.54 -20.89 27.41
N SER A 376 14.18 -21.79 28.16
CA SER A 376 13.52 -22.98 28.68
C SER A 376 12.40 -22.59 29.64
N GLY A 377 11.47 -23.50 29.91
CA GLY A 377 10.34 -23.24 30.80
C GLY A 377 9.22 -22.45 30.12
N THR A 378 8.48 -21.67 30.91
CA THR A 378 7.22 -20.99 30.51
C THR A 378 7.34 -20.03 29.33
N ALA A 379 8.54 -19.60 28.99
CA ALA A 379 8.80 -18.80 27.79
C ALA A 379 8.56 -19.57 26.49
N VAL A 380 8.80 -20.88 26.47
CA VAL A 380 8.37 -21.75 25.36
C VAL A 380 6.85 -21.68 25.22
N SER A 381 6.13 -21.68 26.35
CA SER A 381 4.67 -21.55 26.37
C SER A 381 4.18 -20.17 25.93
N ASN A 382 4.93 -19.08 26.21
CA ASN A 382 4.64 -17.73 25.71
C ASN A 382 4.65 -17.64 24.17
N LEU A 383 5.38 -18.52 23.47
CA LEU A 383 5.38 -18.56 22.00
C LEU A 383 4.03 -19.04 21.42
N LEU A 384 3.27 -19.86 22.16
CA LEU A 384 2.13 -20.62 21.64
C LEU A 384 1.11 -19.81 20.83
N PRO A 385 0.66 -18.60 21.23
CA PRO A 385 -0.34 -17.86 20.45
C PRO A 385 0.15 -17.46 19.05
N ALA A 386 1.39 -16.99 18.95
CA ALA A 386 2.04 -16.66 17.68
C ALA A 386 2.31 -17.90 16.82
N VAL A 387 2.59 -19.06 17.45
CA VAL A 387 2.72 -20.35 16.76
C VAL A 387 1.37 -20.81 16.20
N VAL A 388 0.27 -20.62 16.93
CA VAL A 388 -1.10 -20.90 16.43
C VAL A 388 -1.45 -19.96 15.28
N GLU A 389 -1.20 -18.66 15.40
CA GLU A 389 -1.41 -17.71 14.29
C GLU A 389 -0.57 -18.09 13.06
N ALA A 390 0.72 -18.39 13.21
CA ALA A 390 1.59 -18.80 12.12
C ALA A 390 1.18 -20.14 11.48
N TYR A 391 0.70 -21.10 12.29
CA TYR A 391 0.14 -22.37 11.78
C TYR A 391 -1.09 -22.12 10.90
N GLN A 392 -1.97 -21.20 11.34
CA GLN A 392 -3.22 -20.84 10.69
C GLN A 392 -3.06 -19.75 9.61
N ASP A 393 -1.88 -19.16 9.43
CA ASP A 393 -1.57 -18.18 8.36
C ASP A 393 -0.39 -18.59 7.47
N PHE A 394 0.01 -19.87 7.58
CA PHE A 394 1.09 -20.48 6.78
C PHE A 394 2.43 -19.74 6.85
N ILE A 395 2.71 -19.07 7.97
CA ILE A 395 3.90 -18.22 8.13
C ILE A 395 5.10 -19.08 8.54
N PRO A 396 6.22 -19.03 7.78
CA PRO A 396 7.42 -19.80 8.10
C PRO A 396 8.10 -19.22 9.36
N LEU A 397 8.06 -19.98 10.46
CA LEU A 397 8.80 -19.67 11.69
C LEU A 397 9.68 -20.86 12.07
N LEU A 398 10.90 -20.62 12.56
CA LEU A 398 11.68 -21.64 13.26
C LEU A 398 11.83 -21.27 14.73
N LEU A 399 11.39 -22.17 15.60
CA LEU A 399 11.41 -22.02 17.05
C LEU A 399 12.57 -22.87 17.58
N LEU A 400 13.65 -22.26 18.07
CA LEU A 400 14.77 -22.99 18.68
C LEU A 400 14.71 -22.82 20.20
N THR A 401 14.15 -23.78 20.93
CA THR A 401 13.95 -23.62 22.37
C THR A 401 15.11 -24.25 23.13
N ALA A 402 15.88 -23.46 23.89
CA ALA A 402 16.87 -24.07 24.77
C ALA A 402 16.17 -24.93 25.84
N ASP A 403 16.79 -26.05 26.20
CA ASP A 403 16.24 -26.99 27.18
C ASP A 403 17.32 -27.42 28.19
N ARG A 404 16.87 -27.97 29.32
CA ARG A 404 17.72 -28.75 30.20
C ARG A 404 17.98 -30.14 29.61
N PRO A 405 19.16 -30.74 29.84
CA PRO A 405 19.48 -32.06 29.35
C PRO A 405 18.62 -33.12 30.07
N SER A 406 18.52 -34.30 29.46
CA SER A 406 17.69 -35.44 29.91
C SER A 406 17.76 -35.75 31.41
N GLU A 407 18.95 -35.68 31.99
CA GLU A 407 19.24 -35.96 33.40
C GLU A 407 18.71 -34.90 34.39
N LEU A 408 18.15 -33.79 33.89
CA LEU A 408 17.50 -32.74 34.67
C LEU A 408 16.00 -32.56 34.35
N GLN A 409 15.48 -33.29 33.35
CA GLN A 409 14.04 -33.33 33.05
C GLN A 409 13.32 -34.17 34.12
N ASP A 410 12.09 -33.75 34.50
CA ASP A 410 11.24 -34.32 35.56
C ASP A 410 11.89 -34.51 36.96
N ALA A 411 13.14 -34.07 37.14
CA ALA A 411 13.92 -34.15 38.38
C ALA A 411 13.66 -32.99 39.38
N GLY A 412 12.67 -32.15 39.12
CA GLY A 412 12.42 -30.92 39.89
C GLY A 412 13.45 -29.81 39.67
N ALA A 413 14.25 -29.87 38.60
CA ALA A 413 15.26 -28.87 38.28
C ALA A 413 14.63 -27.50 37.94
N ASN A 414 15.28 -26.42 38.38
CA ASN A 414 14.77 -25.07 38.19
C ASN A 414 14.67 -24.70 36.69
N GLN A 415 13.49 -24.21 36.29
CA GLN A 415 13.13 -23.86 34.90
C GLN A 415 13.29 -24.99 33.87
N ALA A 416 13.18 -26.25 34.29
CA ALA A 416 12.91 -27.38 33.41
C ALA A 416 11.39 -27.64 33.32
N ILE A 417 10.89 -27.93 32.10
CA ILE A 417 9.54 -28.43 31.83
C ILE A 417 9.62 -29.45 30.69
N ASN A 418 8.55 -30.19 30.41
CA ASN A 418 8.48 -30.97 29.19
C ASN A 418 8.33 -30.05 27.95
N GLN A 419 9.39 -29.95 27.16
CA GLN A 419 9.44 -29.19 25.90
C GLN A 419 9.28 -30.10 24.65
N VAL A 420 9.24 -31.42 24.82
CA VAL A 420 9.12 -32.36 23.71
C VAL A 420 7.72 -32.29 23.11
N LYS A 421 7.62 -31.83 21.86
CA LYS A 421 6.36 -31.55 21.16
C LYS A 421 5.45 -30.55 21.92
N HIS A 422 6.04 -29.54 22.58
CA HIS A 422 5.30 -28.58 23.43
C HIS A 422 4.12 -27.89 22.70
N PHE A 423 4.27 -27.62 21.40
CA PHE A 423 3.23 -27.01 20.56
C PHE A 423 2.23 -27.99 19.95
N GLY A 424 2.30 -29.28 20.30
CA GLY A 424 1.40 -30.32 19.80
C GLY A 424 1.44 -30.44 18.27
N SER A 425 0.27 -30.33 17.63
CA SER A 425 0.11 -30.33 16.18
C SER A 425 0.32 -28.95 15.54
N PHE A 426 0.54 -27.87 16.30
CA PHE A 426 0.68 -26.52 15.75
C PHE A 426 2.07 -26.23 15.12
N VAL A 427 2.80 -27.28 14.71
CA VAL A 427 4.08 -27.17 13.97
C VAL A 427 4.14 -28.17 12.83
N ARG A 428 4.74 -27.77 11.69
CA ARG A 428 4.94 -28.64 10.51
C ARG A 428 6.00 -29.72 10.77
N PHE A 429 7.00 -29.40 11.58
CA PHE A 429 8.11 -30.28 11.93
C PHE A 429 8.53 -30.05 13.39
N PHE A 430 8.89 -31.14 14.08
CA PHE A 430 9.49 -31.12 15.42
C PHE A 430 10.72 -32.02 15.47
N PHE A 431 11.81 -31.52 16.04
CA PHE A 431 12.97 -32.32 16.39
C PHE A 431 13.51 -31.92 17.76
N SER A 432 13.90 -32.88 18.60
CA SER A 432 14.73 -32.59 19.77
C SER A 432 16.15 -33.01 19.45
N LEU A 433 17.07 -32.06 19.45
CA LEU A 433 18.49 -32.37 19.40
C LEU A 433 18.87 -33.20 20.65
N PRO A 434 19.85 -34.12 20.54
CA PRO A 434 20.53 -34.62 21.73
C PRO A 434 21.30 -33.47 22.39
N ALA A 435 21.55 -33.58 23.69
CA ALA A 435 22.41 -32.63 24.38
C ALA A 435 23.84 -32.65 23.78
N ALA A 436 24.37 -31.46 23.47
CA ALA A 436 25.58 -31.29 22.65
C ALA A 436 26.77 -32.15 23.13
N ALA A 437 27.42 -32.82 22.17
CA ALA A 437 28.56 -33.71 22.40
C ALA A 437 29.44 -33.82 21.14
N ASP A 438 30.74 -34.06 21.32
CA ASP A 438 31.74 -34.23 20.26
C ASP A 438 31.79 -35.65 19.68
N CYS A 439 31.19 -36.62 20.37
CA CYS A 439 30.94 -37.96 19.84
C CYS A 439 29.81 -38.02 18.79
N VAL A 440 28.99 -36.96 18.68
CA VAL A 440 27.89 -36.85 17.71
C VAL A 440 28.36 -36.02 16.50
N PRO A 441 28.24 -36.52 15.25
CA PRO A 441 28.72 -35.79 14.07
C PRO A 441 27.98 -34.48 13.81
N ALA A 442 28.72 -33.39 13.63
CA ALA A 442 28.19 -32.04 13.43
C ALA A 442 27.22 -31.93 12.24
N ARG A 443 27.46 -32.69 11.16
CA ARG A 443 26.56 -32.78 9.99
C ARG A 443 25.12 -33.16 10.33
N MET A 444 24.87 -33.88 11.44
CA MET A 444 23.50 -34.19 11.89
C MET A 444 22.74 -32.88 12.19
N VAL A 445 23.40 -31.96 12.90
CA VAL A 445 22.84 -30.65 13.27
C VAL A 445 22.52 -29.82 12.02
N LEU A 446 23.45 -29.76 11.07
CA LEU A 446 23.25 -29.04 9.79
C LEU A 446 22.06 -29.63 9.00
N THR A 447 22.06 -30.96 8.76
CA THR A 447 20.96 -31.63 8.05
C THR A 447 19.60 -31.47 8.76
N THR A 448 19.57 -31.37 10.10
CA THR A 448 18.35 -31.07 10.86
C THR A 448 17.88 -29.64 10.66
N VAL A 449 18.80 -28.65 10.60
CA VAL A 449 18.47 -27.26 10.26
C VAL A 449 17.92 -27.16 8.84
N ASP A 450 18.61 -27.73 7.84
CA ASP A 450 18.14 -27.75 6.46
C ASP A 450 16.73 -28.37 6.34
N SER A 451 16.50 -29.49 7.04
CA SER A 451 15.21 -30.17 7.08
C SER A 451 14.13 -29.27 7.70
N ALA A 452 14.41 -28.61 8.82
CA ALA A 452 13.45 -27.74 9.49
C ALA A 452 13.08 -26.53 8.62
N VAL A 453 14.05 -25.94 7.92
CA VAL A 453 13.82 -24.88 6.94
C VAL A 453 12.91 -25.36 5.81
N HIS A 454 13.21 -26.52 5.23
CA HIS A 454 12.40 -27.11 4.16
C HIS A 454 10.94 -27.37 4.60
N TRP A 455 10.73 -27.88 5.81
CA TRP A 455 9.38 -28.05 6.38
C TRP A 455 8.69 -26.74 6.77
N ALA A 456 9.42 -25.66 7.02
CA ALA A 456 8.84 -24.35 7.28
C ALA A 456 8.37 -23.65 5.99
N THR A 457 9.08 -23.84 4.87
CA THR A 457 8.84 -23.13 3.60
C THR A 457 8.03 -23.91 2.57
N SER A 458 8.04 -25.25 2.58
CA SER A 458 7.28 -26.07 1.63
C SER A 458 5.78 -26.08 1.95
N SER A 459 4.92 -26.14 0.94
CA SER A 459 3.46 -26.14 1.15
C SER A 459 2.99 -27.42 1.88
N PRO A 460 2.19 -27.32 2.96
CA PRO A 460 1.74 -26.10 3.64
C PRO A 460 2.86 -25.49 4.50
N CYS A 461 3.31 -24.28 4.17
CA CYS A 461 4.34 -23.58 4.94
C CYS A 461 3.84 -23.23 6.36
N GLY A 462 4.73 -22.98 7.31
CA GLY A 462 4.33 -22.76 8.70
C GLY A 462 5.46 -22.86 9.74
N PRO A 463 5.11 -22.84 11.05
CA PRO A 463 6.07 -22.91 12.14
C PRO A 463 6.67 -24.32 12.31
N VAL A 464 7.94 -24.40 12.71
CA VAL A 464 8.67 -25.63 13.06
C VAL A 464 9.42 -25.46 14.38
N HIS A 465 9.66 -26.55 15.12
CA HIS A 465 10.25 -26.51 16.46
C HIS A 465 11.47 -27.42 16.58
N ILE A 466 12.64 -26.82 16.85
CA ILE A 466 13.85 -27.52 17.27
C ILE A 466 14.02 -27.30 18.78
N ASN A 467 13.98 -28.36 19.57
CA ASN A 467 14.33 -28.31 20.99
C ASN A 467 15.84 -28.57 21.15
N CYS A 468 16.52 -27.73 21.92
CA CYS A 468 17.98 -27.62 21.97
C CYS A 468 18.52 -27.79 23.41
N PRO A 469 18.73 -29.03 23.89
CA PRO A 469 19.25 -29.25 25.24
C PRO A 469 20.73 -28.89 25.35
N PHE A 470 21.10 -28.10 26.35
CA PHE A 470 22.50 -27.72 26.61
C PHE A 470 22.94 -28.09 28.04
N ARG A 471 24.14 -28.67 28.15
CA ARG A 471 24.79 -28.94 29.45
C ARG A 471 25.57 -27.73 29.92
N GLU A 472 25.75 -27.57 31.23
CA GLU A 472 26.68 -26.59 31.77
C GLU A 472 28.14 -27.05 31.56
N PRO A 473 29.11 -26.15 31.28
CA PRO A 473 28.98 -24.68 31.27
C PRO A 473 28.27 -24.13 30.03
N LEU A 474 27.38 -23.15 30.25
CA LEU A 474 26.65 -22.43 29.18
C LEU A 474 27.36 -21.13 28.74
N GLU A 475 28.37 -20.71 29.48
CA GLU A 475 29.21 -19.56 29.17
C GLU A 475 30.35 -19.94 28.22
N ASN A 476 31.04 -18.95 27.64
CA ASN A 476 32.14 -19.19 26.69
C ASN A 476 33.46 -19.56 27.40
N SER A 477 33.39 -20.33 28.48
CA SER A 477 34.54 -20.87 29.20
C SER A 477 35.22 -21.97 28.36
N PRO A 478 36.56 -21.94 28.21
CA PRO A 478 37.30 -23.00 27.53
C PRO A 478 37.14 -24.38 28.20
N SER A 479 36.86 -25.41 27.41
CA SER A 479 36.87 -26.82 27.80
C SER A 479 37.36 -27.68 26.64
N GLU A 480 38.11 -28.75 26.90
CA GLU A 480 38.55 -29.66 25.83
C GLU A 480 37.36 -30.29 25.10
N TRP A 481 37.42 -30.32 23.76
CA TRP A 481 36.45 -30.97 22.88
C TRP A 481 37.15 -31.52 21.63
N THR A 482 36.65 -32.63 21.07
CA THR A 482 37.32 -33.31 19.95
C THR A 482 36.82 -32.80 18.60
N SER A 483 37.72 -32.28 17.76
CA SER A 483 37.40 -31.80 16.41
C SER A 483 36.92 -32.89 15.43
N SER A 484 36.93 -34.16 15.84
CA SER A 484 36.41 -35.29 15.06
C SER A 484 34.93 -35.16 14.68
N CYS A 485 34.14 -34.40 15.45
CA CYS A 485 32.74 -34.11 15.11
C CYS A 485 32.57 -33.32 13.81
N LEU A 486 33.57 -32.50 13.44
CA LEU A 486 33.59 -31.63 12.25
C LEU A 486 34.05 -32.35 10.96
N LYS A 487 34.42 -33.64 11.04
CA LYS A 487 34.99 -34.38 9.91
C LYS A 487 34.05 -34.42 8.70
N GLY A 488 34.50 -33.83 7.60
CA GLY A 488 33.75 -33.74 6.34
C GLY A 488 32.97 -32.44 6.15
N LEU A 489 33.17 -31.42 7.01
CA LEU A 489 32.60 -30.08 6.83
C LEU A 489 33.51 -29.12 6.04
N ASP A 490 34.67 -29.57 5.58
CA ASP A 490 35.72 -28.75 4.98
C ASP A 490 35.20 -27.92 3.78
N PHE A 491 34.41 -28.55 2.90
CA PHE A 491 33.75 -27.88 1.77
C PHE A 491 32.67 -26.89 2.24
N TRP A 492 31.88 -27.25 3.25
CA TRP A 492 30.81 -26.42 3.81
C TRP A 492 31.34 -25.16 4.50
N MET A 493 32.48 -25.25 5.20
CA MET A 493 33.18 -24.12 5.80
C MET A 493 33.79 -23.18 4.74
N SER A 494 34.09 -23.69 3.54
CA SER A 494 34.60 -22.91 2.41
C SER A 494 33.50 -22.34 1.49
N SER A 495 32.23 -22.51 1.84
CA SER A 495 31.07 -22.25 1.00
C SER A 495 30.02 -21.39 1.71
N ALA A 496 29.18 -20.69 0.93
CA ALA A 496 28.00 -19.97 1.41
C ALA A 496 26.68 -20.72 1.08
N GLU A 497 26.78 -22.02 0.78
CA GLU A 497 25.66 -22.88 0.39
C GLU A 497 25.30 -23.82 1.54
N PRO A 498 24.01 -24.07 1.81
CA PRO A 498 23.57 -24.99 2.86
C PRO A 498 24.10 -26.41 2.64
N PHE A 499 24.30 -27.16 3.73
CA PHE A 499 24.84 -28.53 3.69
C PHE A 499 23.94 -29.47 2.88
N THR A 500 22.62 -29.35 3.03
CA THR A 500 21.61 -30.13 2.30
C THR A 500 20.80 -29.23 1.37
N LYS A 501 20.96 -29.40 0.05
CA LYS A 501 20.11 -28.71 -0.93
C LYS A 501 18.84 -29.49 -1.20
N TYR A 502 17.72 -28.99 -0.71
CA TYR A 502 16.40 -29.39 -1.15
C TYR A 502 16.12 -28.77 -2.52
N PHE A 503 16.20 -29.57 -3.57
CA PHE A 503 15.69 -29.21 -4.88
C PHE A 503 14.21 -29.54 -4.92
N ASP A 504 13.37 -28.51 -5.08
CA ASP A 504 12.02 -28.72 -5.58
C ASP A 504 12.13 -29.19 -7.02
N VAL A 505 12.07 -30.51 -7.23
CA VAL A 505 11.98 -31.12 -8.56
C VAL A 505 10.54 -30.95 -9.02
N GLN A 506 10.16 -29.69 -9.28
CA GLN A 506 8.96 -29.35 -10.03
C GLN A 506 8.96 -30.20 -11.30
N CYS A 507 7.81 -30.82 -11.54
CA CYS A 507 7.78 -32.07 -12.27
C CYS A 507 7.97 -31.89 -13.79
N ALA A 508 9.22 -31.70 -14.22
CA ALA A 508 9.65 -31.79 -15.61
C ALA A 508 9.31 -33.16 -16.26
N HIS A 509 8.96 -34.16 -15.45
CA HIS A 509 8.51 -35.49 -15.87
C HIS A 509 7.32 -36.01 -15.02
N ALA A 510 6.40 -35.14 -14.60
CA ALA A 510 4.99 -35.53 -14.50
C ALA A 510 4.29 -34.97 -15.74
N CYS A 511 3.50 -35.81 -16.39
CA CYS A 511 2.87 -35.56 -17.68
C CYS A 511 2.17 -34.19 -17.75
N THR A 512 2.14 -33.45 -18.86
CA THR A 512 1.39 -33.77 -20.11
C THR A 512 -0.03 -34.34 -19.95
N ASP A 513 -0.50 -34.68 -18.74
CA ASP A 513 -1.81 -35.27 -18.46
C ASP A 513 -2.69 -34.40 -17.53
N SER A 514 -2.27 -33.15 -17.24
CA SER A 514 -3.12 -32.13 -16.60
C SER A 514 -3.96 -31.20 -17.51
N PRO A 515 -4.01 -31.32 -18.86
CA PRO A 515 -4.97 -30.54 -19.65
C PRO A 515 -6.41 -30.72 -19.19
N GLN A 516 -6.83 -31.94 -18.84
CA GLN A 516 -8.25 -32.24 -18.61
C GLN A 516 -8.83 -31.51 -17.39
N GLU A 517 -8.13 -31.48 -16.26
CA GLU A 517 -8.63 -30.82 -15.04
C GLU A 517 -8.74 -29.30 -15.21
N ILE A 518 -7.78 -28.68 -15.92
CA ILE A 518 -7.83 -27.25 -16.27
C ILE A 518 -8.90 -26.99 -17.33
N ILE A 519 -9.09 -27.90 -18.30
CA ILE A 519 -10.18 -27.84 -19.29
C ILE A 519 -11.55 -27.90 -18.60
N ASP A 520 -11.73 -28.73 -17.58
CA ASP A 520 -13.00 -28.83 -16.85
C ASP A 520 -13.30 -27.54 -16.06
N ILE A 521 -12.28 -26.95 -15.41
CA ILE A 521 -12.37 -25.61 -14.79
C ILE A 521 -12.70 -24.53 -15.82
N VAL A 522 -12.02 -24.54 -16.98
CA VAL A 522 -12.26 -23.63 -18.10
C VAL A 522 -13.68 -23.77 -18.65
N ASN A 523 -14.18 -24.99 -18.79
CA ASN A 523 -15.54 -25.27 -19.27
C ASN A 523 -16.60 -24.70 -18.31
N LEU A 524 -16.38 -24.79 -16.98
CA LEU A 524 -17.25 -24.16 -15.98
C LEU A 524 -17.24 -22.64 -16.11
N ILE A 525 -16.07 -22.02 -16.29
CA ILE A 525 -15.94 -20.57 -16.50
C ILE A 525 -16.58 -20.14 -17.83
N GLN A 526 -16.39 -20.89 -18.92
CA GLN A 526 -16.97 -20.62 -20.25
C GLN A 526 -18.50 -20.72 -20.26
N THR A 527 -19.08 -21.59 -19.42
CA THR A 527 -20.53 -21.82 -19.35
C THR A 527 -21.24 -20.97 -18.30
N ALA A 528 -20.51 -20.18 -17.51
CA ALA A 528 -21.08 -19.24 -16.55
C ALA A 528 -21.91 -18.15 -17.25
N ASN A 529 -23.14 -17.93 -16.79
CA ASN A 529 -23.95 -16.78 -17.15
C ASN A 529 -23.69 -15.64 -16.15
N LYS A 530 -23.64 -15.94 -14.84
CA LYS A 530 -23.49 -14.96 -13.76
C LYS A 530 -22.28 -15.25 -12.87
N GLY A 531 -21.12 -15.47 -13.48
CA GLY A 531 -19.88 -15.77 -12.77
C GLY A 531 -19.34 -14.58 -11.96
N ILE A 532 -18.91 -14.80 -10.71
CA ILE A 532 -18.30 -13.76 -9.86
C ILE A 532 -16.83 -14.06 -9.57
N LEU A 533 -15.97 -13.04 -9.61
CA LEU A 533 -14.57 -13.13 -9.19
C LEU A 533 -14.44 -12.59 -7.76
N LEU A 534 -14.17 -13.47 -6.80
CA LEU A 534 -13.98 -13.14 -5.40
C LEU A 534 -12.49 -13.21 -5.05
N ILE A 535 -11.97 -12.21 -4.35
CA ILE A 535 -10.54 -12.10 -4.03
C ILE A 535 -10.41 -12.00 -2.52
N GLY A 536 -9.87 -13.05 -1.90
CA GLY A 536 -9.57 -13.08 -0.46
C GLY A 536 -8.23 -12.42 -0.14
N ALA A 537 -7.60 -12.86 0.95
CA ALA A 537 -6.23 -12.47 1.26
C ALA A 537 -5.26 -12.96 0.17
N ILE A 538 -4.46 -12.02 -0.36
CA ILE A 538 -3.31 -12.26 -1.23
C ILE A 538 -2.15 -11.38 -0.74
N HIS A 539 -0.90 -11.73 -1.04
CA HIS A 539 0.22 -11.36 -0.16
C HIS A 539 1.42 -10.70 -0.86
N THR A 540 1.44 -10.67 -2.19
CA THR A 540 2.53 -10.13 -3.00
C THR A 540 2.00 -9.22 -4.11
N VAL A 541 2.86 -8.35 -4.64
CA VAL A 541 2.48 -7.46 -5.75
C VAL A 541 2.22 -8.27 -7.03
N ASP A 542 2.95 -9.37 -7.24
CA ASP A 542 2.80 -10.26 -8.39
C ASP A 542 1.43 -10.97 -8.37
N GLU A 543 0.95 -11.41 -7.21
CA GLU A 543 -0.40 -11.97 -7.05
C GLU A 543 -1.49 -10.90 -7.31
N MET A 544 -1.32 -9.68 -6.77
CA MET A 544 -2.26 -8.56 -7.02
C MET A 544 -2.33 -8.20 -8.50
N TRP A 545 -1.18 -8.17 -9.18
CA TRP A 545 -1.08 -7.92 -10.62
C TRP A 545 -1.72 -9.05 -11.44
N ALA A 546 -1.46 -10.31 -11.08
CA ALA A 546 -2.04 -11.46 -11.76
C ALA A 546 -3.57 -11.52 -11.65
N VAL A 547 -4.11 -11.19 -10.47
CA VAL A 547 -5.55 -11.12 -10.25
C VAL A 547 -6.20 -9.95 -11.01
N LEU A 548 -5.51 -8.82 -11.14
CA LEU A 548 -5.98 -7.70 -11.97
C LEU A 548 -6.06 -8.07 -13.46
N LEU A 549 -5.05 -8.75 -14.01
CA LEU A 549 -5.10 -9.20 -15.40
C LEU A 549 -6.18 -10.27 -15.61
N LEU A 550 -6.36 -11.19 -14.64
CA LEU A 550 -7.45 -12.17 -14.66
C LEU A 550 -8.84 -11.51 -14.60
N ALA A 551 -9.02 -10.49 -13.77
CA ALA A 551 -10.26 -9.72 -13.68
C ALA A 551 -10.65 -9.06 -15.01
N LYS A 552 -9.68 -8.40 -15.65
CA LYS A 552 -9.84 -7.84 -17.01
C LYS A 552 -10.17 -8.91 -18.05
N HIS A 553 -9.57 -10.10 -17.94
CA HIS A 553 -9.74 -11.19 -18.91
C HIS A 553 -11.11 -11.88 -18.83
N LEU A 554 -11.65 -12.03 -17.61
CA LEU A 554 -12.96 -12.64 -17.38
C LEU A 554 -14.13 -11.66 -17.62
N LEU A 555 -13.91 -10.35 -17.43
CA LEU A 555 -14.95 -9.31 -17.45
C LEU A 555 -16.11 -9.56 -16.44
N TRP A 556 -15.85 -10.37 -15.42
CA TRP A 556 -16.79 -10.67 -14.35
C TRP A 556 -16.79 -9.57 -13.28
N PRO A 557 -17.91 -9.35 -12.55
CA PRO A 557 -17.92 -8.49 -11.37
C PRO A 557 -16.93 -9.00 -10.31
N VAL A 558 -16.12 -8.08 -9.80
CA VAL A 558 -14.99 -8.36 -8.90
C VAL A 558 -15.31 -7.90 -7.49
N VAL A 559 -15.24 -8.82 -6.52
CA VAL A 559 -15.39 -8.54 -5.10
C VAL A 559 -14.04 -8.75 -4.43
N ALA A 560 -13.46 -7.69 -3.87
CA ALA A 560 -12.13 -7.73 -3.27
C ALA A 560 -12.21 -7.52 -1.77
N ASP A 561 -11.75 -8.48 -0.96
CA ASP A 561 -11.58 -8.33 0.49
C ASP A 561 -10.52 -7.27 0.80
N ILE A 562 -10.61 -6.60 1.95
CA ILE A 562 -9.59 -5.67 2.42
C ILE A 562 -8.15 -6.22 2.41
N LEU A 563 -7.96 -7.51 2.75
CA LEU A 563 -6.68 -8.22 2.77
C LEU A 563 -6.13 -8.52 1.36
N SER A 564 -6.91 -8.29 0.30
CA SER A 564 -6.43 -8.42 -1.07
C SER A 564 -5.50 -7.28 -1.50
N GLY A 565 -5.48 -6.17 -0.75
CA GLY A 565 -4.91 -4.88 -1.17
C GLY A 565 -5.70 -4.18 -2.29
N LEU A 566 -6.35 -4.95 -3.17
CA LEU A 566 -7.14 -4.47 -4.30
C LEU A 566 -8.42 -3.73 -3.87
N ARG A 567 -8.93 -3.92 -2.66
CA ARG A 567 -9.97 -3.05 -2.05
C ARG A 567 -9.54 -1.57 -1.99
N LEU A 568 -8.23 -1.29 -1.83
CA LEU A 568 -7.66 0.05 -1.70
C LEU A 568 -6.81 0.49 -2.91
N ARG A 569 -6.95 -0.22 -4.05
CA ARG A 569 -6.30 0.11 -5.34
C ARG A 569 -6.56 1.57 -5.76
N LYS A 570 -5.56 2.24 -6.34
CA LYS A 570 -5.70 3.56 -6.99
C LYS A 570 -5.14 3.44 -8.42
N LEU A 571 -6.03 3.46 -9.44
CA LEU A 571 -5.70 3.33 -10.88
C LEU A 571 -5.65 4.73 -11.53
N LEU A 572 -4.59 5.05 -12.28
CA LEU A 572 -4.44 6.28 -13.08
C LEU A 572 -3.45 6.04 -14.27
N THR A 573 -3.76 5.11 -15.17
CA THR A 573 -2.76 4.56 -16.10
C THR A 573 -2.74 5.21 -17.48
N SER A 574 -1.55 5.45 -18.02
CA SER A 574 -1.36 5.78 -19.45
C SER A 574 -1.64 4.61 -20.41
N PHE A 575 -2.03 3.45 -19.87
CA PHE A 575 -2.53 2.28 -20.60
C PHE A 575 -4.05 2.22 -20.43
N PRO A 576 -4.88 2.88 -21.27
CA PRO A 576 -6.35 2.87 -21.12
C PRO A 576 -6.91 1.44 -21.15
N GLU A 577 -6.21 0.54 -21.86
CA GLU A 577 -6.41 -0.91 -21.85
C GLU A 577 -6.52 -1.55 -20.45
N ILE A 578 -5.93 -0.96 -19.40
CA ILE A 578 -5.98 -1.47 -18.01
C ILE A 578 -7.16 -0.87 -17.24
N GLU A 579 -7.59 0.34 -17.62
CA GLU A 579 -8.61 1.11 -16.91
C GLU A 579 -10.03 0.78 -17.39
N ASP A 580 -10.20 0.45 -18.68
CA ASP A 580 -11.49 0.13 -19.28
C ASP A 580 -11.98 -1.30 -18.99
N ASN A 581 -13.30 -1.43 -18.80
CA ASN A 581 -14.10 -2.67 -18.68
C ASN A 581 -14.00 -3.51 -17.39
N THR A 582 -13.10 -3.24 -16.43
CA THR A 582 -13.05 -4.04 -15.18
C THR A 582 -14.05 -3.54 -14.13
N ILE A 583 -15.04 -4.36 -13.76
CA ILE A 583 -16.16 -3.97 -12.87
C ILE A 583 -15.91 -4.43 -11.44
N PHE A 584 -15.57 -3.52 -10.53
CA PHE A 584 -15.42 -3.81 -9.09
C PHE A 584 -16.70 -3.48 -8.30
N ILE A 585 -17.15 -4.40 -7.45
CA ILE A 585 -18.32 -4.30 -6.56
C ILE A 585 -17.83 -4.09 -5.11
N ASP A 586 -17.12 -2.98 -4.90
CA ASP A 586 -16.50 -2.57 -3.63
C ASP A 586 -17.44 -2.56 -2.42
N HIS A 587 -18.74 -2.33 -2.62
CA HIS A 587 -19.73 -2.16 -1.56
C HIS A 587 -20.73 -3.33 -1.45
N LEU A 588 -20.40 -4.53 -1.96
CA LEU A 588 -21.30 -5.68 -1.94
C LEU A 588 -21.87 -5.98 -0.53
N ASP A 589 -21.06 -5.84 0.52
CA ASP A 589 -21.50 -6.01 1.91
C ASP A 589 -22.69 -5.12 2.29
N HIS A 590 -22.72 -3.86 1.85
CA HIS A 590 -23.86 -2.96 2.08
C HIS A 590 -25.00 -3.17 1.09
N VAL A 591 -24.72 -3.60 -0.14
CA VAL A 591 -25.75 -3.96 -1.13
C VAL A 591 -26.60 -5.15 -0.63
N LEU A 592 -25.95 -6.12 0.03
CA LEU A 592 -26.58 -7.28 0.69
C LEU A 592 -27.35 -6.93 1.99
N LEU A 593 -27.59 -5.65 2.27
CA LEU A 593 -28.57 -5.21 3.29
C LEU A 593 -29.99 -5.09 2.73
N SER A 594 -30.17 -5.15 1.40
CA SER A 594 -31.49 -5.20 0.77
C SER A 594 -31.87 -6.65 0.50
N ASP A 595 -32.94 -7.13 1.14
CA ASP A 595 -33.51 -8.45 0.87
C ASP A 595 -33.89 -8.59 -0.62
N PHE A 596 -34.45 -7.52 -1.22
CA PHE A 596 -34.83 -7.48 -2.64
C PHE A 596 -33.64 -7.68 -3.60
N VAL A 597 -32.45 -7.17 -3.24
CA VAL A 597 -31.24 -7.39 -4.04
C VAL A 597 -30.62 -8.75 -3.72
N SER A 598 -30.62 -9.17 -2.45
CA SER A 598 -30.12 -10.49 -2.04
C SER A 598 -30.88 -11.65 -2.70
N ASP A 599 -32.21 -11.55 -2.81
CA ASP A 599 -33.06 -12.55 -3.50
C ASP A 599 -32.89 -12.55 -5.04
N TRP A 600 -32.38 -11.45 -5.62
CA TRP A 600 -32.15 -11.33 -7.06
C TRP A 600 -30.73 -11.75 -7.50
N ILE A 601 -29.73 -11.50 -6.66
CA ILE A 601 -28.39 -12.03 -6.87
C ILE A 601 -28.52 -13.56 -6.78
N ASN A 602 -28.09 -14.23 -7.84
CA ASN A 602 -28.11 -15.68 -7.97
C ASN A 602 -26.93 -16.01 -8.87
N ILE A 603 -25.90 -16.62 -8.30
CA ILE A 603 -24.57 -16.81 -8.89
C ILE A 603 -24.44 -18.29 -9.26
N ASP A 604 -24.10 -18.58 -10.51
CA ASP A 604 -23.93 -19.95 -11.01
C ASP A 604 -22.50 -20.46 -10.85
N VAL A 605 -21.51 -19.58 -11.00
CA VAL A 605 -20.08 -19.88 -10.82
C VAL A 605 -19.41 -18.85 -9.92
N ILE A 606 -18.68 -19.32 -8.91
CA ILE A 606 -17.85 -18.50 -8.04
C ILE A 606 -16.40 -18.89 -8.30
N LEU A 607 -15.55 -17.94 -8.68
CA LEU A 607 -14.11 -18.13 -8.69
C LEU A 607 -13.51 -17.32 -7.54
N GLN A 608 -13.12 -17.99 -6.45
CA GLN A 608 -12.37 -17.34 -5.38
C GLN A 608 -10.86 -17.55 -5.57
N ILE A 609 -10.12 -16.45 -5.60
CA ILE A 609 -8.65 -16.44 -5.59
C ILE A 609 -8.15 -16.03 -4.20
N GLY A 610 -7.22 -16.81 -3.66
CA GLY A 610 -6.80 -16.69 -2.26
C GLY A 610 -7.88 -17.14 -1.29
N SER A 611 -7.70 -16.83 0.00
CA SER A 611 -8.59 -17.31 1.05
C SER A 611 -8.87 -16.30 2.15
N ARG A 612 -9.91 -16.62 2.94
CA ARG A 612 -10.56 -15.78 3.97
C ARG A 612 -11.28 -14.56 3.38
N ILE A 613 -12.52 -14.40 3.82
CA ILE A 613 -13.38 -13.25 3.57
C ILE A 613 -13.74 -12.62 4.92
N THR A 614 -13.67 -11.30 5.00
CA THR A 614 -13.90 -10.49 6.20
C THR A 614 -15.38 -10.18 6.37
N SER A 615 -16.10 -9.91 5.28
CA SER A 615 -17.55 -9.76 5.30
C SER A 615 -18.27 -11.07 5.64
N GLN A 616 -18.99 -11.04 6.77
CA GLN A 616 -19.92 -12.10 7.15
C GLN A 616 -21.15 -12.15 6.24
N ARG A 617 -21.54 -11.04 5.60
CA ARG A 617 -22.71 -11.01 4.70
C ARG A 617 -22.39 -11.67 3.38
N VAL A 618 -21.23 -11.38 2.79
CA VAL A 618 -20.73 -12.10 1.60
C VAL A 618 -20.61 -13.59 1.91
N SER A 619 -20.05 -13.96 3.07
CA SER A 619 -19.96 -15.38 3.49
C SER A 619 -21.34 -16.08 3.52
N LYS A 620 -22.36 -15.45 4.15
CA LYS A 620 -23.75 -15.97 4.19
C LYS A 620 -24.46 -15.96 2.84
N MET A 621 -24.13 -15.02 1.97
CA MET A 621 -24.66 -14.97 0.60
C MET A 621 -24.15 -16.18 -0.20
N LEU A 622 -22.86 -16.52 -0.07
CA LEU A 622 -22.26 -17.70 -0.73
C LEU A 622 -22.92 -19.01 -0.24
N GLU A 623 -23.22 -19.13 1.07
CA GLU A 623 -24.02 -20.24 1.63
C GLU A 623 -25.39 -20.38 0.96
N GLY A 624 -26.07 -19.26 0.68
CA GLY A 624 -27.40 -19.23 0.06
C GLY A 624 -27.44 -19.70 -1.40
N PHE A 625 -26.31 -19.76 -2.10
CA PHE A 625 -26.24 -20.21 -3.50
C PHE A 625 -25.92 -21.70 -3.67
N PHE A 626 -25.75 -22.45 -2.58
CA PHE A 626 -25.50 -23.89 -2.70
C PHE A 626 -26.77 -24.65 -3.17
N PRO A 627 -26.69 -25.51 -4.21
CA PRO A 627 -25.50 -25.89 -4.99
C PRO A 627 -25.24 -24.98 -6.20
N CYS A 628 -24.04 -24.41 -6.25
CA CYS A 628 -23.46 -23.69 -7.41
C CYS A 628 -22.00 -24.14 -7.64
N SER A 629 -21.37 -23.73 -8.74
CA SER A 629 -20.00 -24.12 -9.06
C SER A 629 -18.98 -23.22 -8.36
N TYR A 630 -18.61 -23.56 -7.13
CA TYR A 630 -17.60 -22.83 -6.36
C TYR A 630 -16.20 -23.41 -6.62
N ILE A 631 -15.37 -22.64 -7.33
CA ILE A 631 -13.95 -22.89 -7.60
C ILE A 631 -13.12 -22.03 -6.65
N MET A 632 -12.21 -22.64 -5.88
CA MET A 632 -11.31 -21.93 -4.96
C MET A 632 -9.85 -22.24 -5.27
N VAL A 633 -9.03 -21.21 -5.46
CA VAL A 633 -7.61 -21.29 -5.84
C VAL A 633 -6.72 -20.75 -4.73
N ASP A 634 -5.84 -21.58 -4.19
CA ASP A 634 -4.85 -21.19 -3.17
C ASP A 634 -3.65 -22.16 -3.20
N ASN A 635 -2.51 -21.78 -2.60
CA ASN A 635 -1.27 -22.56 -2.66
C ASN A 635 -1.19 -23.74 -1.67
N HIS A 636 -2.15 -23.85 -0.74
CA HIS A 636 -2.13 -24.80 0.37
C HIS A 636 -3.15 -25.96 0.25
N PRO A 637 -2.86 -27.16 0.78
CA PRO A 637 -3.77 -28.32 0.73
C PRO A 637 -4.92 -28.29 1.75
N PHE A 638 -4.84 -27.49 2.82
CA PHE A 638 -5.87 -27.50 3.87
C PHE A 638 -7.24 -26.94 3.41
N ARG A 639 -8.34 -27.49 3.93
CA ARG A 639 -9.72 -27.05 3.63
C ARG A 639 -10.03 -25.70 4.27
N TYR A 640 -10.05 -24.62 3.49
CA TYR A 640 -10.48 -23.28 3.94
C TYR A 640 -11.90 -22.99 3.45
N ASP A 641 -12.84 -23.77 3.97
CA ASP A 641 -14.25 -23.75 3.60
C ASP A 641 -15.10 -24.03 4.87
N PRO A 642 -15.50 -22.99 5.62
CA PRO A 642 -16.27 -23.14 6.86
C PRO A 642 -17.73 -23.54 6.62
N SER A 643 -18.24 -23.27 5.42
CA SER A 643 -19.63 -23.47 5.01
C SER A 643 -19.85 -24.83 4.32
N HIS A 644 -18.76 -25.48 3.88
CA HIS A 644 -18.72 -26.79 3.21
C HIS A 644 -19.38 -26.77 1.81
N ILE A 645 -19.15 -25.68 1.07
CA ILE A 645 -19.76 -25.38 -0.24
C ILE A 645 -18.76 -25.35 -1.42
N VAL A 646 -17.45 -25.45 -1.17
CA VAL A 646 -16.42 -25.42 -2.23
C VAL A 646 -16.45 -26.72 -3.03
N THR A 647 -16.88 -26.65 -4.30
CA THR A 647 -17.03 -27.83 -5.17
C THR A 647 -15.73 -28.21 -5.89
N HIS A 648 -14.87 -27.22 -6.19
CA HIS A 648 -13.57 -27.43 -6.84
C HIS A 648 -12.48 -26.69 -6.07
N ARG A 649 -11.43 -27.40 -5.65
CA ARG A 649 -10.27 -26.83 -4.93
C ARG A 649 -9.02 -27.00 -5.79
N VAL A 650 -8.45 -25.88 -6.23
CA VAL A 650 -7.24 -25.83 -7.05
C VAL A 650 -6.05 -25.50 -6.14
N GLN A 651 -5.11 -26.43 -6.00
CA GLN A 651 -3.85 -26.18 -5.30
C GLN A 651 -2.79 -25.71 -6.32
N SER A 652 -2.59 -24.39 -6.44
CA SER A 652 -1.64 -23.80 -7.39
C SER A 652 -1.19 -22.40 -6.92
N GLY A 653 -0.05 -21.92 -7.44
CA GLY A 653 0.32 -20.52 -7.29
C GLY A 653 -0.62 -19.61 -8.09
N ILE A 654 -1.09 -18.51 -7.50
CA ILE A 654 -2.09 -17.63 -8.13
C ILE A 654 -1.63 -17.09 -9.50
N VAL A 655 -0.34 -16.75 -9.62
CA VAL A 655 0.28 -16.28 -10.88
C VAL A 655 0.32 -17.39 -11.93
N GLU A 656 0.55 -18.65 -11.52
CA GLU A 656 0.54 -19.82 -12.38
C GLU A 656 -0.88 -20.15 -12.86
N PHE A 657 -1.87 -20.13 -11.98
CA PHE A 657 -3.27 -20.33 -12.34
C PHE A 657 -3.77 -19.25 -13.33
N ALA A 658 -3.47 -17.98 -13.06
CA ALA A 658 -3.76 -16.88 -13.99
C ALA A 658 -3.08 -17.09 -15.36
N ASN A 659 -1.82 -17.55 -15.39
CA ASN A 659 -1.08 -17.86 -16.62
C ASN A 659 -1.71 -19.00 -17.45
N HIS A 660 -2.45 -19.91 -16.83
CA HIS A 660 -3.23 -20.90 -17.57
C HIS A 660 -4.53 -20.30 -18.14
N LEU A 661 -5.27 -19.51 -17.36
CA LEU A 661 -6.53 -18.90 -17.83
C LEU A 661 -6.34 -17.79 -18.88
N LEU A 662 -5.27 -16.97 -18.81
CA LEU A 662 -5.03 -15.92 -19.81
C LEU A 662 -4.71 -16.45 -21.22
N LYS A 663 -4.46 -17.76 -21.38
CA LYS A 663 -4.23 -18.42 -22.67
C LYS A 663 -5.53 -18.92 -23.33
N VAL A 664 -6.68 -18.74 -22.68
CA VAL A 664 -7.99 -19.20 -23.14
C VAL A 664 -8.86 -18.02 -23.55
N GLU A 665 -9.49 -18.10 -24.72
CA GLU A 665 -10.44 -17.08 -25.18
C GLU A 665 -11.87 -17.34 -24.65
N PHE A 666 -12.31 -16.51 -23.71
CA PHE A 666 -13.66 -16.60 -23.14
C PHE A 666 -14.70 -15.85 -23.99
N THR A 667 -15.77 -16.53 -24.39
CA THR A 667 -16.85 -15.94 -25.20
C THR A 667 -17.91 -15.27 -24.31
N TYR A 668 -17.72 -13.99 -23.98
CA TYR A 668 -18.60 -13.25 -23.08
C TYR A 668 -20.01 -13.03 -23.67
N GLN A 669 -21.05 -13.54 -23.01
CA GLN A 669 -22.44 -13.18 -23.32
C GLN A 669 -22.80 -11.86 -22.62
N ARG A 670 -23.11 -10.81 -23.38
CA ARG A 670 -23.60 -9.53 -22.82
C ARG A 670 -24.97 -9.71 -22.15
N ASN A 671 -24.96 -9.96 -20.85
CA ASN A 671 -26.10 -9.92 -19.96
C ASN A 671 -26.01 -8.69 -19.03
N GLY A 672 -27.14 -8.09 -18.68
CA GLY A 672 -27.14 -6.82 -17.95
C GLY A 672 -26.67 -6.90 -16.49
N TRP A 673 -26.55 -8.09 -15.89
CA TRP A 673 -26.43 -8.24 -14.42
C TRP A 673 -25.20 -7.54 -13.83
N SER A 674 -24.08 -7.50 -14.57
CA SER A 674 -22.87 -6.80 -14.16
C SER A 674 -23.08 -5.29 -14.14
N THR A 675 -23.82 -4.74 -15.11
CA THR A 675 -24.29 -3.35 -15.13
C THR A 675 -25.28 -3.06 -13.98
N TYR A 676 -26.23 -3.94 -13.70
CA TYR A 676 -27.15 -3.82 -12.55
C TYR A 676 -26.35 -3.72 -11.23
N LEU A 677 -25.40 -4.64 -11.00
CA LEU A 677 -24.54 -4.61 -9.81
C LEU A 677 -23.64 -3.36 -9.78
N GLN A 678 -23.03 -2.97 -10.89
CA GLN A 678 -22.18 -1.79 -10.99
C GLN A 678 -22.94 -0.51 -10.60
N VAL A 679 -24.18 -0.35 -11.07
CA VAL A 679 -25.04 0.81 -10.73
C VAL A 679 -25.46 0.78 -9.26
N VAL A 680 -25.92 -0.36 -8.74
CA VAL A 680 -26.33 -0.46 -7.32
C VAL A 680 -25.13 -0.22 -6.39
N ASN A 681 -23.95 -0.78 -6.72
CA ASN A 681 -22.69 -0.50 -6.04
C ASN A 681 -22.30 0.99 -6.08
N LEU A 682 -22.44 1.65 -7.23
CA LEU A 682 -22.14 3.08 -7.39
C LEU A 682 -23.07 3.95 -6.55
N MET A 683 -24.38 3.65 -6.54
CA MET A 683 -25.36 4.43 -5.78
C MET A 683 -25.18 4.24 -4.27
N VAL A 684 -24.97 3.00 -3.80
CA VAL A 684 -24.64 2.72 -2.39
C VAL A 684 -23.32 3.38 -2.00
N GLY A 685 -22.25 3.24 -2.78
CA GLY A 685 -20.95 3.86 -2.50
C GLY A 685 -21.00 5.39 -2.42
N ARG A 686 -21.88 6.03 -3.21
CA ARG A 686 -22.15 7.46 -3.15
C ARG A 686 -22.93 7.85 -1.89
N GLU A 687 -23.94 7.08 -1.49
CA GLU A 687 -24.69 7.31 -0.24
C GLU A 687 -23.80 7.15 1.00
N LEU A 688 -23.02 6.06 1.08
CA LEU A 688 -22.02 5.85 2.13
C LEU A 688 -21.04 7.03 2.19
N SER A 689 -20.57 7.49 1.02
CA SER A 689 -19.68 8.66 0.91
C SER A 689 -20.33 9.98 1.29
N PHE A 690 -21.65 10.12 1.19
CA PHE A 690 -22.38 11.27 1.74
C PHE A 690 -22.46 11.18 3.27
N GLN A 691 -23.07 10.12 3.80
CA GLN A 691 -23.34 9.94 5.23
C GLN A 691 -22.05 10.09 6.08
N ILE A 692 -20.95 9.45 5.67
CA ILE A 692 -19.65 9.50 6.37
C ILE A 692 -19.10 10.93 6.48
N SER A 693 -19.32 11.79 5.48
CA SER A 693 -18.82 13.16 5.48
C SER A 693 -19.83 14.21 5.99
N ALA A 694 -21.13 13.92 5.95
CA ALA A 694 -22.18 14.78 6.49
C ALA A 694 -22.21 14.75 8.03
N GLU A 695 -21.90 13.59 8.62
CA GLU A 695 -21.60 13.45 10.04
C GLU A 695 -20.47 14.42 10.44
N TYR A 696 -20.63 15.14 11.56
CA TYR A 696 -19.61 16.09 12.03
C TYR A 696 -18.53 15.40 12.86
N SER A 697 -18.91 14.38 13.64
CA SER A 697 -18.02 13.66 14.56
C SER A 697 -17.02 12.74 13.86
N LEU A 698 -15.96 12.38 14.59
CA LEU A 698 -14.93 11.45 14.13
C LEU A 698 -15.34 9.99 14.46
N THR A 699 -16.16 9.40 13.58
CA THR A 699 -16.65 8.02 13.73
C THR A 699 -15.70 6.99 13.13
N GLU A 700 -15.77 5.74 13.60
CA GLU A 700 -14.94 4.61 13.10
C GLU A 700 -14.94 4.45 11.56
N PRO A 701 -16.09 4.53 10.84
CA PRO A 701 -16.12 4.55 9.37
C PRO A 701 -15.36 5.72 8.74
N GLN A 702 -15.36 6.90 9.38
CA GLN A 702 -14.63 8.06 8.90
C GLN A 702 -13.11 7.91 9.10
N VAL A 703 -12.67 7.21 10.16
CA VAL A 703 -11.26 6.85 10.38
C VAL A 703 -10.76 5.92 9.28
N ALA A 704 -11.49 4.82 9.00
CA ALA A 704 -11.16 3.87 7.93
C ALA A 704 -11.03 4.56 6.56
N ARG A 705 -11.92 5.54 6.28
CA ARG A 705 -11.86 6.36 5.07
C ARG A 705 -10.63 7.28 5.01
N ILE A 706 -10.37 8.07 6.05
CA ILE A 706 -9.23 9.02 6.07
C ILE A 706 -7.90 8.27 5.93
N ILE A 707 -7.75 7.11 6.59
CA ILE A 707 -6.56 6.28 6.46
C ILE A 707 -6.43 5.74 5.02
N SER A 708 -7.51 5.29 4.39
CA SER A 708 -7.50 4.87 2.98
C SER A 708 -7.03 5.98 2.03
N GLU A 709 -7.51 7.21 2.27
CA GLU A 709 -7.17 8.39 1.48
C GLU A 709 -5.67 8.74 1.68
N ALA A 710 -5.17 8.70 2.92
CA ALA A 710 -3.78 9.01 3.30
C ALA A 710 -2.71 7.98 2.87
N LEU A 711 -3.06 6.79 2.36
CA LEU A 711 -2.08 5.78 1.96
C LEU A 711 -1.29 6.16 0.69
N SER A 712 0.05 6.22 0.84
CA SER A 712 1.04 6.40 -0.23
C SER A 712 1.59 5.06 -0.77
N TYR A 713 2.42 5.09 -1.82
CA TYR A 713 3.05 3.88 -2.37
C TYR A 713 4.16 3.29 -1.47
N ASP A 714 4.76 4.08 -0.59
CA ASP A 714 5.78 3.63 0.37
C ASP A 714 5.15 3.23 1.72
N THR A 715 3.81 3.25 1.78
CA THR A 715 3.03 2.90 2.96
C THR A 715 2.38 1.54 2.79
N ALA A 716 2.56 0.66 3.76
CA ALA A 716 1.75 -0.55 3.92
C ALA A 716 0.77 -0.38 5.10
N LEU A 717 -0.37 -1.05 5.03
CA LEU A 717 -1.42 -1.00 6.03
C LEU A 717 -1.45 -2.31 6.83
N PHE A 718 -1.24 -2.24 8.13
CA PHE A 718 -1.52 -3.33 9.06
C PHE A 718 -2.86 -3.04 9.75
N VAL A 719 -3.81 -3.96 9.70
CA VAL A 719 -5.14 -3.80 10.30
C VAL A 719 -5.38 -4.87 11.36
N GLY A 720 -5.76 -4.44 12.56
CA GLY A 720 -6.11 -5.28 13.68
C GLY A 720 -7.46 -5.97 13.51
N ASN A 721 -7.66 -7.02 14.32
CA ASN A 721 -8.94 -7.70 14.44
C ASN A 721 -10.02 -6.82 15.11
N SER A 722 -11.19 -7.41 15.38
CA SER A 722 -12.38 -6.69 15.85
C SER A 722 -12.94 -5.75 14.76
N MET A 723 -13.33 -4.51 15.11
CA MET A 723 -13.96 -3.58 14.16
C MET A 723 -13.00 -3.01 13.10
N ALA A 724 -11.74 -2.72 13.44
CA ALA A 724 -10.81 -2.03 12.54
C ALA A 724 -10.72 -2.65 11.13
N ILE A 725 -10.58 -3.98 11.02
CA ILE A 725 -10.56 -4.67 9.72
C ILE A 725 -11.92 -4.68 9.02
N ARG A 726 -13.03 -4.74 9.77
CA ARG A 726 -14.39 -4.70 9.21
C ARG A 726 -14.72 -3.32 8.65
N ASP A 727 -14.28 -2.26 9.30
CA ASP A 727 -14.51 -0.89 8.84
C ASP A 727 -13.61 -0.53 7.66
N ALA A 728 -12.39 -1.06 7.61
CA ALA A 728 -11.54 -0.98 6.43
C ALA A 728 -12.13 -1.76 5.23
N ASP A 729 -12.78 -2.90 5.44
CA ASP A 729 -13.50 -3.67 4.41
C ASP A 729 -14.79 -2.98 3.94
N MET A 730 -15.62 -2.51 4.88
CA MET A 730 -16.90 -1.83 4.61
C MET A 730 -16.72 -0.43 4.01
N TYR A 731 -15.79 0.37 4.53
CA TYR A 731 -15.70 1.82 4.28
C TYR A 731 -14.36 2.27 3.67
N GLY A 732 -13.45 1.34 3.41
CA GLY A 732 -12.20 1.59 2.71
C GLY A 732 -12.41 2.21 1.32
N HIS A 733 -11.55 3.16 0.96
CA HIS A 733 -11.77 4.07 -0.18
C HIS A 733 -10.57 4.10 -1.15
N GLY A 734 -10.56 3.18 -2.11
CA GLY A 734 -9.62 3.20 -3.24
C GLY A 734 -10.03 4.14 -4.39
N TRP A 735 -11.33 4.33 -4.63
CA TRP A 735 -11.81 4.95 -5.86
C TRP A 735 -11.72 6.49 -5.88
N SER A 736 -10.68 7.01 -6.55
CA SER A 736 -10.63 8.42 -6.96
C SER A 736 -10.16 8.52 -8.41
N ARG A 737 -11.08 8.85 -9.33
CA ARG A 737 -10.70 9.40 -10.64
C ARG A 737 -10.14 10.79 -10.37
N CYS A 738 -8.83 10.96 -10.41
CA CYS A 738 -8.20 12.26 -10.17
C CYS A 738 -8.66 13.27 -11.21
N THR A 739 -9.46 14.25 -10.78
CA THR A 739 -9.92 15.39 -11.59
C THR A 739 -8.86 16.48 -11.74
N HIS A 740 -7.63 16.23 -11.31
CA HIS A 740 -6.48 17.11 -11.51
C HIS A 740 -6.00 17.03 -12.96
N ASN A 741 -5.90 18.17 -13.63
CA ASN A 741 -5.41 18.25 -15.01
C ASN A 741 -4.10 17.46 -15.20
N THR A 742 -4.07 16.58 -16.20
CA THR A 742 -2.93 15.71 -16.57
C THR A 742 -1.61 16.48 -16.64
N SER A 743 -1.66 17.72 -17.16
CA SER A 743 -0.55 18.67 -17.28
C SER A 743 0.17 18.97 -15.96
N ALA A 744 -0.51 18.91 -14.82
CA ALA A 744 0.08 19.16 -13.50
C ALA A 744 0.76 17.92 -12.90
N MET A 745 0.29 16.71 -13.25
CA MET A 745 0.85 15.46 -12.73
C MET A 745 2.12 15.03 -13.48
N ILE A 746 2.20 15.33 -14.78
CA ILE A 746 3.39 15.10 -15.63
C ILE A 746 4.65 15.78 -15.07
N LEU A 747 4.52 16.92 -14.37
CA LEU A 747 5.64 17.66 -13.80
C LEU A 747 6.32 16.96 -12.61
N ASN A 748 5.60 16.11 -11.86
CA ASN A 748 6.06 15.60 -10.56
C ASN A 748 6.66 14.19 -10.58
N SER A 749 6.61 13.47 -11.72
CA SER A 749 7.19 12.12 -11.88
C SER A 749 6.66 11.04 -10.91
N GLU A 750 5.51 11.27 -10.27
CA GLU A 750 4.88 10.35 -9.31
C GLU A 750 4.18 9.14 -9.99
N PRO A 751 4.00 8.00 -9.31
CA PRO A 751 3.60 6.74 -9.96
C PRO A 751 2.12 6.66 -10.38
N PHE A 752 1.91 6.09 -11.57
CA PHE A 752 0.63 5.97 -12.29
C PHE A 752 -0.24 4.77 -11.86
N PHE A 753 0.21 3.94 -10.91
CA PHE A 753 -0.54 2.80 -10.40
C PHE A 753 -0.14 2.52 -8.94
N ARG A 754 -1.11 2.33 -8.04
CA ARG A 754 -0.82 2.06 -6.61
C ARG A 754 -1.51 0.80 -6.12
N LEU A 755 -0.70 -0.23 -5.88
CA LEU A 755 -1.05 -1.45 -5.16
C LEU A 755 -0.57 -1.32 -3.71
N ILE A 756 -1.50 -1.35 -2.77
CA ILE A 756 -1.20 -1.20 -1.34
C ILE A 756 -1.12 -2.58 -0.69
N TRP A 757 -0.06 -2.84 0.08
CA TRP A 757 0.02 -4.03 0.93
C TRP A 757 -0.87 -3.84 2.15
N VAL A 758 -1.87 -4.72 2.30
CA VAL A 758 -2.79 -4.75 3.43
C VAL A 758 -2.66 -6.10 4.12
N VAL A 759 -2.41 -6.11 5.43
CA VAL A 759 -2.18 -7.33 6.21
C VAL A 759 -2.84 -7.26 7.58
N GLY A 760 -3.09 -8.41 8.20
CA GLY A 760 -3.55 -8.52 9.59
C GLY A 760 -3.44 -9.96 10.09
N ASN A 761 -3.52 -10.18 11.41
CA ASN A 761 -3.46 -11.52 11.99
C ASN A 761 -4.81 -12.24 11.84
N ARG A 762 -5.01 -12.90 10.69
CA ARG A 762 -6.31 -13.47 10.28
C ARG A 762 -6.30 -15.00 10.24
N GLY A 763 -5.23 -15.66 10.69
CA GLY A 763 -5.20 -17.11 10.90
C GLY A 763 -6.08 -17.54 12.07
N ALA A 764 -5.75 -17.08 13.28
CA ALA A 764 -6.51 -17.31 14.51
C ALA A 764 -7.39 -16.11 14.92
N SER A 765 -7.23 -14.95 14.27
CA SER A 765 -7.99 -13.70 14.55
C SER A 765 -7.74 -13.08 15.93
N GLY A 766 -6.58 -13.33 16.54
CA GLY A 766 -6.21 -12.84 17.87
C GLY A 766 -6.13 -11.31 17.98
N ILE A 767 -6.43 -10.77 19.17
CA ILE A 767 -6.19 -9.35 19.52
C ILE A 767 -4.78 -9.13 20.09
N ASP A 768 -4.05 -10.22 20.34
CA ASP A 768 -2.72 -10.26 20.91
C ASP A 768 -1.62 -10.07 19.86
N GLY A 769 -0.49 -9.51 20.30
CA GLY A 769 0.69 -9.34 19.46
C GLY A 769 0.56 -8.35 18.29
N LEU A 770 -0.54 -7.60 18.18
CA LEU A 770 -0.82 -6.80 16.97
C LEU A 770 0.17 -5.64 16.77
N ILE A 771 0.64 -4.98 17.85
CA ILE A 771 1.69 -3.95 17.74
C ILE A 771 3.01 -4.61 17.32
N SER A 772 3.39 -5.68 18.01
CA SER A 772 4.62 -6.43 17.77
C SER A 772 4.69 -6.99 16.36
N THR A 773 3.57 -7.52 15.84
CA THR A 773 3.44 -7.99 14.47
C THR A 773 3.57 -6.85 13.46
N ALA A 774 2.96 -5.69 13.72
CA ALA A 774 3.10 -4.53 12.84
C ALA A 774 4.54 -4.00 12.79
N VAL A 775 5.25 -4.00 13.93
CA VAL A 775 6.68 -3.66 13.99
C VAL A 775 7.52 -4.66 13.20
N GLY A 776 7.32 -5.96 13.42
CA GLY A 776 8.03 -7.00 12.67
C GLY A 776 7.74 -6.94 11.17
N PHE A 777 6.49 -6.68 10.80
CA PHE A 777 6.10 -6.50 9.41
C PHE A 777 6.82 -5.31 8.77
N ALA A 778 6.93 -4.16 9.46
CA ALA A 778 7.70 -3.01 8.97
C ALA A 778 9.20 -3.32 8.77
N VAL A 779 9.81 -4.11 9.66
CA VAL A 779 11.19 -4.61 9.47
C VAL A 779 11.28 -5.54 8.26
N GLY A 780 10.31 -6.42 8.07
CA GLY A 780 10.29 -7.40 6.98
C GLY A 780 9.99 -6.79 5.61
N CYS A 781 9.08 -5.82 5.53
CA CYS A 781 8.60 -5.21 4.28
C CYS A 781 9.27 -3.87 3.94
N ASN A 782 10.13 -3.33 4.83
CA ASN A 782 10.91 -2.10 4.62
C ASN A 782 10.10 -0.87 4.15
N LYS A 783 8.83 -0.78 4.56
CA LYS A 783 7.89 0.31 4.24
C LYS A 783 7.52 1.06 5.50
N ARG A 784 7.04 2.31 5.35
CA ARG A 784 6.32 2.97 6.43
C ARG A 784 5.04 2.16 6.68
N VAL A 785 4.72 1.85 7.93
CA VAL A 785 3.50 1.08 8.25
C VAL A 785 2.52 1.95 9.00
N ILE A 786 1.28 2.03 8.51
CA ILE A 786 0.15 2.49 9.32
C ILE A 786 -0.49 1.25 9.94
N CYS A 787 -0.48 1.18 11.27
CA CYS A 787 -1.07 0.10 12.05
C CYS A 787 -2.37 0.59 12.68
N VAL A 788 -3.52 -0.03 12.37
CA VAL A 788 -4.85 0.41 12.83
C VAL A 788 -5.44 -0.64 13.76
N ILE A 789 -5.58 -0.32 15.05
CA ILE A 789 -6.03 -1.25 16.09
C ILE A 789 -7.02 -0.60 17.06
N GLY A 790 -7.80 -1.40 17.78
CA GLY A 790 -8.60 -0.93 18.92
C GLY A 790 -7.78 -0.81 20.21
N ASP A 791 -8.24 0.01 21.14
CA ASP A 791 -7.74 0.16 22.50
C ASP A 791 -7.47 -1.15 23.25
N VAL A 792 -8.43 -2.08 23.32
CA VAL A 792 -8.28 -3.37 24.01
C VAL A 792 -7.14 -4.20 23.39
N SER A 793 -6.93 -4.09 22.07
CA SER A 793 -5.80 -4.73 21.37
C SER A 793 -4.46 -4.06 21.72
N PHE A 794 -4.43 -2.72 21.77
CA PHE A 794 -3.26 -1.95 22.19
C PHE A 794 -2.85 -2.28 23.64
N LEU A 795 -3.83 -2.43 24.53
CA LEU A 795 -3.62 -2.86 25.92
C LEU A 795 -3.09 -4.30 26.01
N HIS A 796 -3.60 -5.21 25.17
CA HIS A 796 -3.19 -6.61 25.20
C HIS A 796 -1.73 -6.85 24.75
N ASP A 797 -1.19 -5.95 23.92
CA ASP A 797 0.20 -5.98 23.43
C ASP A 797 0.98 -4.68 23.75
N THR A 798 0.70 -4.03 24.89
CA THR A 798 1.42 -2.80 25.31
C THR A 798 2.94 -3.02 25.42
N ASN A 799 3.39 -4.24 25.76
CA ASN A 799 4.83 -4.58 25.75
C ASN A 799 5.46 -4.45 24.34
N GLY A 800 4.67 -4.56 23.26
CA GLY A 800 5.09 -4.27 21.89
C GLY A 800 5.60 -2.84 21.68
N LEU A 801 5.21 -1.87 22.52
CA LEU A 801 5.78 -0.51 22.51
C LEU A 801 7.29 -0.50 22.81
N ALA A 802 7.80 -1.48 23.57
CA ALA A 802 9.23 -1.63 23.81
C ALA A 802 10.00 -2.21 22.62
N ILE A 803 9.31 -2.85 21.66
CA ILE A 803 9.90 -3.23 20.36
C ILE A 803 9.73 -2.09 19.36
N LEU A 804 8.61 -1.35 19.42
CA LEU A 804 8.39 -0.14 18.62
C LEU A 804 9.53 0.87 18.85
N ASN A 805 9.90 1.18 20.10
CA ASN A 805 11.02 2.10 20.39
C ASN A 805 12.40 1.55 19.93
N GLN A 806 12.53 0.26 19.58
CA GLN A 806 13.75 -0.29 18.96
C GLN A 806 13.76 -0.05 17.45
N ARG A 807 13.94 1.21 17.04
CA ARG A 807 13.88 1.68 15.64
C ARG A 807 15.04 1.20 14.73
N VAL A 808 15.87 0.25 15.16
CA VAL A 808 17.08 -0.16 14.43
C VAL A 808 16.73 -0.85 13.10
N SER A 809 17.22 -0.29 11.98
CA SER A 809 17.06 -0.82 10.61
C SER A 809 15.62 -0.96 10.08
N ARG A 810 14.71 -0.01 10.38
CA ARG A 810 13.40 0.09 9.70
C ARG A 810 12.91 1.53 9.53
N LYS A 811 11.95 1.73 8.61
CA LYS A 811 11.21 2.98 8.43
C LYS A 811 10.22 3.25 9.59
N PRO A 812 9.74 4.50 9.77
CA PRO A 812 8.76 4.85 10.80
C PRO A 812 7.42 4.12 10.69
N ILE A 813 6.75 3.98 11.84
CA ILE A 813 5.43 3.36 12.00
C ILE A 813 4.49 4.38 12.66
N THR A 814 3.27 4.50 12.12
CA THR A 814 2.16 5.22 12.76
C THR A 814 1.15 4.22 13.28
N VAL A 815 0.97 4.13 14.60
CA VAL A 815 -0.05 3.28 15.22
C VAL A 815 -1.28 4.13 15.52
N VAL A 816 -2.34 3.97 14.73
CA VAL A 816 -3.65 4.57 14.99
C VAL A 816 -4.42 3.65 15.94
N VAL A 817 -4.76 4.16 17.12
CA VAL A 817 -5.52 3.45 18.13
C VAL A 817 -6.91 4.05 18.21
N ILE A 818 -7.92 3.27 17.85
CA ILE A 818 -9.33 3.61 18.03
C ILE A 818 -9.66 3.37 19.50
N ASN A 819 -9.77 4.44 20.29
CA ASN A 819 -10.13 4.40 21.70
C ASN A 819 -11.60 4.76 21.87
N ASN A 820 -12.43 3.73 21.93
CA ASN A 820 -13.87 3.79 22.23
C ASN A 820 -14.16 3.30 23.66
N HIS A 821 -13.11 3.11 24.48
CA HIS A 821 -13.10 2.64 25.86
C HIS A 821 -13.60 1.21 26.07
N GLY A 822 -13.48 0.32 25.06
CA GLY A 822 -13.78 -1.10 25.20
C GLY A 822 -14.06 -1.88 23.91
N GLY A 823 -14.44 -3.15 24.03
CA GLY A 823 -14.76 -4.06 22.92
C GLY A 823 -16.03 -3.69 22.12
N ALA A 824 -16.01 -2.58 21.36
CA ALA A 824 -17.17 -2.04 20.66
C ALA A 824 -17.85 -3.02 19.68
N ILE A 825 -17.14 -4.03 19.14
CA ILE A 825 -17.73 -5.06 18.27
C ILE A 825 -18.99 -5.71 18.85
N PHE A 826 -19.08 -5.86 20.18
CA PHE A 826 -20.24 -6.48 20.82
C PHE A 826 -21.51 -5.62 20.75
N SER A 827 -21.41 -4.30 20.53
CA SER A 827 -22.58 -3.41 20.37
C SER A 827 -23.27 -3.58 19.01
N LEU A 828 -22.55 -4.09 18.00
CA LEU A 828 -23.09 -4.42 16.69
C LEU A 828 -23.64 -5.86 16.61
N LEU A 829 -23.52 -6.65 17.68
CA LEU A 829 -24.00 -8.03 17.76
C LEU A 829 -25.35 -8.12 18.50
N PRO A 830 -26.22 -9.10 18.19
CA PRO A 830 -27.54 -9.27 18.84
C PRO A 830 -27.54 -9.51 20.37
N ILE A 831 -26.36 -9.59 20.98
CA ILE A 831 -26.19 -9.67 22.44
C ILE A 831 -26.51 -8.33 23.11
N ALA A 832 -26.20 -7.19 22.46
CA ALA A 832 -26.38 -5.86 23.02
C ALA A 832 -27.85 -5.50 23.26
N GLU A 833 -28.74 -5.87 22.34
CA GLU A 833 -30.19 -5.67 22.46
C GLU A 833 -30.86 -6.51 23.56
N ARG A 834 -30.16 -7.54 24.08
CA ARG A 834 -30.74 -8.62 24.90
C ARG A 834 -30.12 -8.77 26.29
N THR A 835 -29.16 -7.92 26.62
CA THR A 835 -28.30 -8.07 27.81
C THR A 835 -28.28 -6.77 28.59
N GLU A 836 -28.29 -6.86 29.92
CA GLU A 836 -28.14 -5.67 30.77
C GLU A 836 -26.81 -4.95 30.50
N GLU A 837 -26.85 -3.62 30.39
CA GLU A 837 -25.68 -2.76 30.14
C GLU A 837 -24.52 -3.06 31.12
N ARG A 838 -24.84 -3.31 32.39
CA ARG A 838 -23.85 -3.71 33.41
C ARG A 838 -23.12 -5.00 33.04
N ILE A 839 -23.77 -5.97 32.42
CA ILE A 839 -23.14 -7.23 32.00
C ILE A 839 -22.29 -6.99 30.76
N LEU A 840 -22.77 -6.18 29.80
CA LEU A 840 -22.01 -5.77 28.62
C LEU A 840 -20.71 -5.05 29.01
N ASN A 841 -20.79 -4.00 29.84
CA ASN A 841 -19.65 -3.20 30.27
C ASN A 841 -18.59 -4.04 31.01
N ASN A 842 -19.00 -4.99 31.86
CA ASN A 842 -18.06 -5.80 32.66
C ASN A 842 -17.45 -7.00 31.90
N TYR A 843 -18.18 -7.63 30.98
CA TYR A 843 -17.79 -8.95 30.42
C TYR A 843 -17.67 -9.00 28.90
N PHE A 844 -18.16 -7.99 28.17
CA PHE A 844 -18.09 -7.94 26.70
C PHE A 844 -17.30 -6.73 26.22
N TYR A 845 -17.71 -5.51 26.59
CA TYR A 845 -16.94 -4.31 26.31
C TYR A 845 -15.68 -4.22 27.19
N THR A 846 -15.69 -4.84 28.37
CA THR A 846 -14.57 -4.82 29.35
C THR A 846 -14.07 -3.39 29.61
N SER A 847 -15.01 -2.47 29.84
CA SER A 847 -14.80 -1.02 29.71
C SER A 847 -13.72 -0.47 30.63
N HIS A 848 -12.83 0.38 30.10
CA HIS A 848 -11.62 0.81 30.79
C HIS A 848 -11.35 2.31 30.79
N ASN A 849 -10.67 2.77 31.84
CA ASN A 849 -10.19 4.15 32.00
C ASN A 849 -8.65 4.15 32.14
N ILE A 850 -7.96 3.62 31.13
CA ILE A 850 -6.50 3.55 31.07
C ILE A 850 -6.00 4.62 30.09
N SER A 851 -4.99 5.41 30.49
CA SER A 851 -4.42 6.45 29.64
C SER A 851 -3.37 5.87 28.68
N ILE A 852 -3.74 5.73 27.41
CA ILE A 852 -2.82 5.33 26.33
C ILE A 852 -1.61 6.27 26.29
N ARG A 853 -1.83 7.59 26.38
CA ARG A 853 -0.76 8.60 26.55
C ARG A 853 0.28 8.25 27.62
N SER A 854 -0.17 7.77 28.79
CA SER A 854 0.74 7.41 29.88
C SER A 854 1.54 6.14 29.59
N LEU A 855 0.98 5.20 28.82
CA LEU A 855 1.70 4.02 28.34
C LEU A 855 2.75 4.40 27.28
N CYS A 856 2.40 5.23 26.30
CA CYS A 856 3.35 5.75 25.31
C CYS A 856 4.51 6.50 25.98
N MET A 857 4.22 7.38 26.95
CA MET A 857 5.22 8.08 27.74
C MET A 857 6.13 7.14 28.55
N ALA A 858 5.61 6.03 29.09
CA ALA A 858 6.41 5.04 29.82
C ALA A 858 7.38 4.26 28.91
N HIS A 859 7.07 4.15 27.62
CA HIS A 859 7.92 3.53 26.60
C HIS A 859 8.70 4.55 25.73
N SER A 860 8.63 5.84 26.04
CA SER A 860 9.22 6.96 25.26
C SER A 860 8.76 7.06 23.79
N VAL A 861 7.54 6.60 23.49
CA VAL A 861 6.94 6.69 22.14
C VAL A 861 6.14 7.98 22.00
N LYS A 862 6.23 8.67 20.85
CA LYS A 862 5.44 9.88 20.57
C LYS A 862 3.95 9.55 20.61
N HIS A 863 3.16 10.42 21.25
CA HIS A 863 1.70 10.30 21.35
C HIS A 863 1.03 11.58 20.89
N LEU A 864 -0.04 11.42 20.11
CA LEU A 864 -0.98 12.47 19.70
C LEU A 864 -2.39 11.97 20.00
N GLU A 865 -3.25 12.84 20.53
CA GLU A 865 -4.69 12.58 20.71
C GLU A 865 -5.46 13.41 19.68
N VAL A 866 -6.45 12.81 19.01
CA VAL A 866 -7.28 13.48 18.00
C VAL A 866 -8.76 13.21 18.23
N GLN A 867 -9.56 14.26 18.07
CA GLN A 867 -11.01 14.28 18.33
C GLN A 867 -11.80 14.78 17.11
N THR A 868 -11.16 15.51 16.18
CA THR A 868 -11.80 15.97 14.92
C THR A 868 -11.17 15.37 13.65
N LYS A 869 -11.94 15.40 12.55
CA LYS A 869 -11.51 14.91 11.23
C LYS A 869 -10.26 15.62 10.70
N ALA A 870 -10.13 16.91 11.00
CA ALA A 870 -8.96 17.72 10.62
C ALA A 870 -7.71 17.30 11.41
N GLU A 871 -7.84 17.16 12.73
CA GLU A 871 -6.73 16.69 13.59
C GLU A 871 -6.20 15.32 13.17
N LEU A 872 -7.07 14.36 12.81
CA LEU A 872 -6.62 13.05 12.32
C LEU A 872 -5.86 13.17 10.98
N HIS A 873 -6.36 13.98 10.05
CA HIS A 873 -5.69 14.24 8.78
C HIS A 873 -4.31 14.86 8.98
N ASP A 874 -4.24 15.91 9.82
CA ASP A 874 -3.00 16.65 10.06
C ASP A 874 -1.99 15.85 10.89
N ALA A 875 -2.46 15.00 11.82
CA ALA A 875 -1.61 14.07 12.56
C ALA A 875 -1.03 12.97 11.66
N LEU A 876 -1.81 12.42 10.72
CA LEU A 876 -1.34 11.47 9.72
C LEU A 876 -0.36 12.11 8.73
N PHE A 877 -0.64 13.33 8.27
CA PHE A 877 0.29 14.07 7.41
C PHE A 877 1.61 14.36 8.14
N SER A 878 1.54 14.77 9.40
CA SER A 878 2.73 15.02 10.24
C SER A 878 3.53 13.73 10.48
N SER A 879 2.89 12.59 10.76
CA SER A 879 3.61 11.32 10.97
C SER A 879 4.19 10.71 9.69
N GLN A 880 3.71 11.13 8.51
CA GLN A 880 4.33 10.81 7.22
C GLN A 880 5.51 11.72 6.87
N ALA A 881 5.41 13.02 7.21
CA ALA A 881 6.50 13.99 6.99
C ALA A 881 7.64 13.82 8.00
N GLU A 882 7.34 13.41 9.23
CA GLU A 882 8.33 13.13 10.27
C GLU A 882 9.05 11.79 10.03
N GLU A 883 10.31 11.75 10.44
CA GLU A 883 11.11 10.54 10.57
C GLU A 883 11.13 10.11 12.05
N ASP A 884 9.98 9.72 12.61
CA ASP A 884 9.85 9.16 13.97
C ASP A 884 8.57 8.32 14.13
N ASP A 885 8.57 7.39 15.10
CA ASP A 885 7.42 6.52 15.39
C ASP A 885 6.37 7.22 16.25
N CYS A 886 5.09 7.08 15.89
CA CYS A 886 3.99 7.84 16.50
C CYS A 886 2.77 6.97 16.80
N VAL A 887 2.16 7.16 17.97
CA VAL A 887 0.83 6.66 18.33
C VAL A 887 -0.19 7.78 18.21
N ILE A 888 -1.19 7.62 17.34
CA ILE A 888 -2.33 8.52 17.18
C ILE A 888 -3.54 7.87 17.86
N GLU A 889 -3.93 8.39 19.02
CA GLU A 889 -5.13 7.98 19.76
C GLU A 889 -6.35 8.75 19.21
N VAL A 890 -7.27 8.02 18.58
CA VAL A 890 -8.55 8.55 18.12
C VAL A 890 -9.60 8.35 19.20
N SER A 891 -10.11 9.45 19.75
CA SER A 891 -11.21 9.41 20.72
C SER A 891 -12.54 9.06 20.03
N SER A 892 -13.28 8.11 20.58
CA SER A 892 -14.53 7.61 20.00
C SER A 892 -15.48 7.04 21.08
N SER A 893 -16.65 6.54 20.68
CA SER A 893 -17.68 6.05 21.63
C SER A 893 -18.50 4.89 21.06
N ILE A 894 -18.67 3.84 21.88
CA ILE A 894 -19.40 2.61 21.53
C ILE A 894 -20.83 2.94 21.04
N ASP A 895 -21.57 3.77 21.78
CA ASP A 895 -22.98 4.08 21.46
C ASP A 895 -23.10 4.98 20.23
N ALA A 896 -22.19 5.95 20.07
CA ALA A 896 -22.16 6.83 18.91
C ALA A 896 -21.82 6.04 17.63
N ASN A 897 -20.80 5.18 17.69
CA ASN A 897 -20.41 4.33 16.57
C ASN A 897 -21.47 3.27 16.26
N ALA A 898 -22.12 2.67 17.27
CA ALA A 898 -23.24 1.73 17.04
C ALA A 898 -24.43 2.41 16.36
N THR A 899 -24.79 3.60 16.81
CA THR A 899 -25.86 4.43 16.23
C THR A 899 -25.52 4.81 14.79
N PHE A 900 -24.31 5.31 14.55
CA PHE A 900 -23.87 5.72 13.22
C PHE A 900 -23.82 4.54 12.24
N HIS A 901 -23.28 3.39 12.65
CA HIS A 901 -23.35 2.15 11.87
C HIS A 901 -24.79 1.71 11.58
N SER A 902 -25.73 1.92 12.49
CA SER A 902 -27.16 1.64 12.24
C SER A 902 -27.74 2.57 11.18
N THR A 903 -27.49 3.88 11.29
CA THR A 903 -27.90 4.91 10.32
C THR A 903 -27.34 4.62 8.92
N VAL A 904 -26.04 4.39 8.81
CA VAL A 904 -25.36 4.12 7.53
C VAL A 904 -25.87 2.83 6.88
N ARG A 905 -26.07 1.75 7.65
CA ARG A 905 -26.67 0.50 7.13
C ARG A 905 -28.10 0.73 6.61
N LYS A 906 -28.90 1.54 7.31
CA LYS A 906 -30.29 1.85 6.94
C LYS A 906 -30.37 2.65 5.63
N PHE A 907 -29.57 3.71 5.48
CA PHE A 907 -29.55 4.48 4.24
C PHE A 907 -29.01 3.67 3.06
N ALA A 908 -27.96 2.87 3.25
CA ALA A 908 -27.43 1.99 2.21
C ALA A 908 -28.47 0.94 1.74
N CYS A 909 -29.19 0.31 2.67
CA CYS A 909 -30.31 -0.57 2.37
C CYS A 909 -31.38 0.13 1.52
N GLN A 910 -31.83 1.33 1.93
CA GLN A 910 -32.85 2.10 1.22
C GLN A 910 -32.41 2.54 -0.19
N VAL A 911 -31.14 2.93 -0.37
CA VAL A 911 -30.61 3.31 -1.68
C VAL A 911 -30.41 2.08 -2.58
N ALA A 912 -30.01 0.92 -2.05
CA ALA A 912 -29.97 -0.33 -2.81
C ALA A 912 -31.37 -0.73 -3.30
N ASP A 913 -32.34 -0.73 -2.39
CA ASP A 913 -33.77 -0.96 -2.62
C ASP A 913 -34.32 -0.09 -3.77
N ASP A 914 -34.19 1.23 -3.66
CA ASP A 914 -34.82 2.16 -4.61
C ASP A 914 -34.07 2.25 -5.94
N THR A 915 -32.74 2.09 -5.94
CA THR A 915 -31.95 1.93 -7.18
C THR A 915 -32.38 0.67 -7.92
N PHE A 916 -32.55 -0.45 -7.22
CA PHE A 916 -32.91 -1.70 -7.85
C PHE A 916 -34.37 -1.70 -8.35
N ARG A 917 -35.31 -1.13 -7.59
CA ARG A 917 -36.70 -0.88 -8.04
C ARG A 917 -36.77 0.00 -9.29
N PHE A 918 -35.84 0.95 -9.46
CA PHE A 918 -35.73 1.77 -10.65
C PHE A 918 -35.20 0.97 -11.85
N LEU A 919 -34.11 0.20 -11.67
CA LEU A 919 -33.51 -0.63 -12.71
C LEU A 919 -34.40 -1.78 -13.20
N LEU A 920 -35.37 -2.23 -12.38
CA LEU A 920 -36.42 -3.17 -12.82
C LEU A 920 -37.53 -2.53 -13.66
N ARG A 921 -37.65 -1.19 -13.68
CA ARG A 921 -38.66 -0.45 -14.47
C ARG A 921 -38.12 0.01 -15.81
N CYS A 922 -36.84 0.39 -15.87
CA CYS A 922 -36.15 0.69 -17.13
C CYS A 922 -35.80 -0.60 -17.87
N ARG A 923 -36.00 -0.65 -19.20
CA ARG A 923 -35.48 -1.75 -20.02
C ARG A 923 -33.99 -1.52 -20.28
N VAL A 924 -33.14 -2.36 -19.71
CA VAL A 924 -31.67 -2.23 -19.82
C VAL A 924 -31.12 -2.54 -21.24
N GLN A 925 -31.98 -2.61 -22.26
CA GLN A 925 -31.56 -2.57 -23.67
C GLN A 925 -31.10 -1.16 -24.12
N ASP A 926 -31.47 -0.10 -23.39
CA ASP A 926 -31.14 1.28 -23.75
C ASP A 926 -29.75 1.75 -23.23
N PHE A 927 -29.01 0.90 -22.50
CA PHE A 927 -27.66 1.19 -22.00
C PHE A 927 -26.57 0.61 -22.91
N GLU A 928 -26.41 1.18 -24.12
CA GLU A 928 -25.11 1.11 -24.80
C GLU A 928 -24.09 2.03 -24.11
N SER A 929 -22.81 1.83 -24.41
CA SER A 929 -21.67 2.44 -23.69
C SER A 929 -21.75 3.97 -23.56
N ASP A 930 -21.43 4.46 -22.36
CA ASP A 930 -21.37 5.87 -21.93
C ASP A 930 -22.65 6.71 -22.03
N VAL A 931 -23.72 6.27 -22.70
CA VAL A 931 -25.00 6.99 -22.74
C VAL A 931 -25.79 6.75 -21.45
N VAL A 932 -25.38 7.47 -20.41
CA VAL A 932 -26.14 7.66 -19.17
C VAL A 932 -27.55 8.16 -19.51
N SER A 933 -28.58 7.37 -19.20
CA SER A 933 -29.96 7.76 -19.50
C SER A 933 -30.37 9.00 -18.70
N CYS A 934 -30.53 10.13 -19.41
CA CYS A 934 -30.97 11.39 -18.84
C CYS A 934 -32.50 11.47 -18.76
N LEU A 935 -32.99 12.10 -17.68
CA LEU A 935 -34.39 12.46 -17.48
C LEU A 935 -34.50 13.98 -17.56
N LYS A 936 -35.50 14.48 -18.28
CA LYS A 936 -35.74 15.92 -18.39
C LYS A 936 -36.43 16.49 -17.16
N VAL A 937 -36.02 17.69 -16.76
CA VAL A 937 -36.75 18.48 -15.76
C VAL A 937 -38.01 19.02 -16.39
N ARG A 938 -39.15 18.50 -15.93
CA ARG A 938 -40.48 18.88 -16.40
C ARG A 938 -40.93 20.23 -15.84
N SER A 939 -40.61 20.51 -14.59
CA SER A 939 -40.82 21.81 -13.95
C SER A 939 -40.10 21.88 -12.60
N ILE A 940 -39.60 23.05 -12.22
CA ILE A 940 -39.04 23.28 -10.88
C ILE A 940 -39.74 24.46 -10.20
N LYS A 941 -40.15 24.25 -8.94
CA LYS A 941 -40.96 25.20 -8.15
C LYS A 941 -40.23 25.57 -6.86
N TYR A 942 -40.64 26.68 -6.25
CA TYR A 942 -40.13 27.12 -4.95
C TYR A 942 -41.24 27.65 -4.04
N PHE A 943 -41.02 27.54 -2.72
CA PHE A 943 -41.95 27.97 -1.67
C PHE A 943 -41.17 28.64 -0.54
N THR A 944 -41.62 29.76 0.02
CA THR A 944 -40.93 30.39 1.17
C THR A 944 -41.13 29.58 2.46
N PHE A 945 -40.10 29.54 3.31
CA PHE A 945 -40.17 29.01 4.68
C PHE A 945 -39.60 29.99 5.70
N ARG A 946 -40.07 29.87 6.95
CA ARG A 946 -39.59 30.62 8.12
C ARG A 946 -39.66 29.73 9.36
N LEU A 947 -38.51 29.29 9.86
CA LEU A 947 -38.40 28.40 11.02
C LEU A 947 -37.84 29.16 12.23
N PRO A 948 -38.53 29.20 13.38
CA PRO A 948 -38.00 29.82 14.59
C PRO A 948 -36.85 28.98 15.19
N LEU A 949 -35.72 29.63 15.46
CA LEU A 949 -34.53 29.01 16.04
C LEU A 949 -34.59 29.06 17.57
N ARG A 950 -34.11 27.99 18.21
CA ARG A 950 -34.04 27.87 19.69
C ARG A 950 -32.85 28.61 20.32
N ALA A 951 -31.93 29.10 19.49
CA ALA A 951 -30.72 29.84 19.86
C ALA A 951 -30.36 30.83 18.73
N PRO A 952 -29.57 31.89 18.99
CA PRO A 952 -29.04 32.75 17.94
C PRO A 952 -28.12 31.99 16.97
N PRO A 953 -28.05 32.38 15.69
CA PRO A 953 -27.04 31.85 14.75
C PRO A 953 -25.62 32.19 15.22
N THR A 954 -24.74 31.19 15.26
CA THR A 954 -23.39 31.24 15.84
C THR A 954 -22.41 32.21 15.19
N MET A 955 -22.75 32.75 14.01
CA MET A 955 -21.89 33.67 13.24
C MET A 955 -22.43 35.11 13.21
N SER A 956 -23.60 35.38 13.78
CA SER A 956 -24.28 36.68 13.67
C SER A 956 -23.86 37.70 14.73
N THR A 957 -23.68 38.97 14.35
CA THR A 957 -23.55 40.09 15.29
C THR A 957 -24.91 40.43 15.90
N VAL A 958 -25.25 39.74 17.00
CA VAL A 958 -26.58 39.80 17.62
C VAL A 958 -26.93 41.19 18.15
N ASP A 959 -27.86 41.87 17.48
CA ASP A 959 -28.63 43.00 18.04
C ASP A 959 -29.37 42.53 19.30
N HIS A 960 -28.93 43.00 20.46
CA HIS A 960 -29.36 42.54 21.78
C HIS A 960 -30.86 42.78 22.09
N ASN A 961 -31.60 43.47 21.22
CA ASN A 961 -33.04 43.66 21.37
C ASN A 961 -33.90 42.53 20.76
N LYS A 962 -33.32 41.57 20.02
CA LYS A 962 -34.07 40.47 19.40
C LYS A 962 -34.07 39.21 20.29
N THR A 963 -35.25 38.85 20.78
CA THR A 963 -35.48 37.66 21.64
C THR A 963 -35.94 36.41 20.88
N ILE A 964 -36.20 36.51 19.57
CA ILE A 964 -36.59 35.39 18.71
C ILE A 964 -35.79 35.49 17.40
N PHE A 965 -35.12 34.40 17.03
CA PHE A 965 -34.36 34.26 15.80
C PHE A 965 -35.11 33.35 14.83
N TYR A 966 -34.90 33.54 13.52
CA TYR A 966 -35.53 32.74 12.48
C TYR A 966 -34.49 32.35 11.43
N ARG A 967 -34.60 31.14 10.89
CA ARG A 967 -33.97 30.75 9.62
C ARG A 967 -35.03 30.87 8.53
N GLU A 968 -34.72 31.62 7.49
CA GLU A 968 -35.63 31.98 6.40
C GLU A 968 -35.00 31.60 5.06
N GLY A 969 -35.83 31.33 4.07
CA GLY A 969 -35.39 30.95 2.74
C GLY A 969 -36.51 30.33 1.92
N PHE A 970 -36.14 29.51 0.94
CA PHE A 970 -37.05 28.81 0.05
C PHE A 970 -36.97 27.27 0.21
N ILE A 971 -37.96 26.53 -0.26
CA ILE A 971 -37.92 25.08 -0.46
C ILE A 971 -38.15 24.83 -1.94
N LEU A 972 -37.20 24.17 -2.59
CA LEU A 972 -37.28 23.75 -3.99
C LEU A 972 -38.12 22.47 -4.12
N SER A 973 -38.77 22.32 -5.28
CA SER A 973 -39.50 21.12 -5.68
C SER A 973 -39.27 20.88 -7.18
N LEU A 974 -38.33 20.00 -7.51
CA LEU A 974 -37.91 19.65 -8.86
C LEU A 974 -38.71 18.43 -9.34
N SER A 975 -39.51 18.60 -10.39
CA SER A 975 -40.31 17.53 -11.01
C SER A 975 -39.68 17.06 -12.31
N LEU A 976 -39.56 15.75 -12.49
CA LEU A 976 -39.06 15.11 -13.72
C LEU A 976 -40.22 14.71 -14.66
N GLU A 977 -39.91 14.43 -15.93
CA GLU A 977 -40.91 13.97 -16.90
C GLU A 977 -41.61 12.66 -16.50
N ASP A 978 -40.92 11.76 -15.80
CA ASP A 978 -41.47 10.49 -15.30
C ASP A 978 -42.43 10.66 -14.08
N GLY A 979 -42.62 11.89 -13.61
CA GLY A 979 -43.51 12.24 -12.50
C GLY A 979 -42.86 12.17 -11.11
N ARG A 980 -41.58 11.80 -10.97
CA ARG A 980 -40.87 11.94 -9.68
C ARG A 980 -40.69 13.42 -9.30
N VAL A 981 -40.68 13.68 -8.00
CA VAL A 981 -40.44 15.00 -7.41
C VAL A 981 -39.35 14.88 -6.34
N GLY A 982 -38.28 15.66 -6.48
CA GLY A 982 -37.26 15.88 -5.45
C GLY A 982 -37.43 17.23 -4.78
N TYR A 983 -36.92 17.38 -3.57
CA TYR A 983 -37.01 18.62 -2.78
C TYR A 983 -35.62 19.18 -2.43
N GLY A 984 -35.54 20.47 -2.04
CA GLY A 984 -34.29 21.16 -1.67
C GLY A 984 -34.52 22.43 -0.83
N GLU A 985 -33.47 23.10 -0.34
CA GLU A 985 -33.59 24.30 0.53
C GLU A 985 -32.73 25.52 0.07
N VAL A 986 -33.40 26.67 0.11
CA VAL A 986 -33.14 28.06 -0.34
C VAL A 986 -32.67 29.10 0.68
N SER A 987 -31.80 28.82 1.65
CA SER A 987 -31.44 29.83 2.68
C SER A 987 -30.26 30.74 2.28
N PRO A 988 -30.34 32.08 2.46
CA PRO A 988 -29.17 32.95 2.46
C PRO A 988 -28.16 32.56 3.56
N LEU A 989 -26.93 33.06 3.47
CA LEU A 989 -25.87 32.80 4.45
C LEU A 989 -25.66 34.00 5.37
N ASP A 990 -25.42 33.75 6.67
CA ASP A 990 -25.09 34.78 7.66
C ASP A 990 -23.81 35.59 7.32
N ILE A 991 -22.95 35.04 6.44
CA ILE A 991 -21.72 35.67 5.93
C ILE A 991 -21.95 36.54 4.68
N SER A 992 -23.10 36.39 4.02
CA SER A 992 -23.43 37.11 2.80
C SER A 992 -24.01 38.50 3.13
N LYS A 993 -23.80 39.48 2.24
CA LYS A 993 -24.52 40.76 2.27
C LYS A 993 -25.87 40.68 1.54
N GLU A 994 -26.32 39.48 1.22
CA GLU A 994 -27.54 39.22 0.45
C GLU A 994 -28.74 39.02 1.36
N ASN A 995 -29.88 39.54 0.91
CA ASN A 995 -31.16 39.39 1.57
C ASN A 995 -32.04 38.35 0.83
N LEU A 996 -33.20 38.00 1.39
CA LEU A 996 -34.08 36.97 0.82
C LEU A 996 -34.51 37.26 -0.64
N ILE A 997 -34.60 38.54 -1.02
CA ILE A 997 -35.00 38.97 -2.37
C ILE A 997 -33.86 38.72 -3.38
N ASP A 998 -32.61 38.96 -2.98
CA ASP A 998 -31.44 38.73 -3.84
C ASP A 998 -31.32 37.23 -4.17
N VAL A 999 -31.53 36.38 -3.16
CA VAL A 999 -31.62 34.92 -3.32
C VAL A 999 -32.83 34.52 -4.18
N GLU A 1000 -33.98 35.19 -4.07
CA GLU A 1000 -35.14 34.89 -4.93
C GLU A 1000 -34.88 35.19 -6.41
N GLU A 1001 -34.24 36.32 -6.73
CA GLU A 1001 -33.92 36.67 -8.13
C GLU A 1001 -32.85 35.73 -8.73
N GLN A 1002 -31.83 35.35 -7.95
CA GLN A 1002 -30.90 34.28 -8.36
C GLN A 1002 -31.65 32.96 -8.59
N LEU A 1003 -32.59 32.61 -7.71
CA LEU A 1003 -33.39 31.41 -7.84
C LEU A 1003 -34.22 31.42 -9.13
N ARG A 1004 -34.93 32.52 -9.42
CA ARG A 1004 -35.73 32.69 -10.66
C ARG A 1004 -34.90 32.48 -11.92
N PHE A 1005 -33.67 33.00 -11.96
CA PHE A 1005 -32.75 32.75 -13.07
C PHE A 1005 -32.36 31.26 -13.17
N LEU A 1006 -31.96 30.64 -12.07
CA LEU A 1006 -31.56 29.23 -12.02
C LEU A 1006 -32.71 28.28 -12.40
N LEU A 1007 -33.92 28.55 -11.91
CA LEU A 1007 -35.14 27.79 -12.23
C LEU A 1007 -35.42 27.80 -13.75
N HIS A 1008 -35.30 28.96 -14.39
CA HIS A 1008 -35.51 29.11 -15.83
C HIS A 1008 -34.42 28.45 -16.67
N GLN A 1009 -33.18 28.37 -16.18
CA GLN A 1009 -32.09 27.62 -16.82
C GLN A 1009 -32.17 26.11 -16.60
N ILE A 1010 -32.88 25.63 -15.57
CA ILE A 1010 -33.03 24.21 -15.23
C ILE A 1010 -34.23 23.57 -15.95
N GLU A 1011 -35.33 24.29 -16.18
CA GLU A 1011 -36.52 23.72 -16.83
C GLU A 1011 -36.22 23.25 -18.27
N GLY A 1012 -36.56 22.00 -18.60
CA GLY A 1012 -36.25 21.36 -19.89
C GLY A 1012 -34.84 20.75 -20.02
N THR A 1013 -33.95 20.95 -19.04
CA THR A 1013 -32.59 20.36 -19.06
C THR A 1013 -32.57 18.86 -18.76
N GLU A 1014 -31.50 18.19 -19.18
CA GLU A 1014 -31.27 16.77 -19.00
C GLU A 1014 -30.41 16.48 -17.76
N ILE A 1015 -31.02 15.83 -16.76
CA ILE A 1015 -30.35 15.36 -15.54
C ILE A 1015 -30.09 13.85 -15.66
N SER A 1016 -28.89 13.39 -15.34
CA SER A 1016 -28.59 11.96 -15.21
C SER A 1016 -29.55 11.29 -14.22
N CYS A 1017 -30.17 10.17 -14.60
CA CYS A 1017 -31.00 9.38 -13.66
C CYS A 1017 -30.22 8.86 -12.43
N PHE A 1018 -28.88 8.92 -12.44
CA PHE A 1018 -27.99 8.53 -11.35
C PHE A 1018 -27.49 9.71 -10.50
N LEU A 1019 -28.06 10.92 -10.62
CA LEU A 1019 -27.66 12.07 -9.81
C LEU A 1019 -28.14 11.90 -8.35
N PRO A 1020 -27.27 11.63 -7.36
CA PRO A 1020 -27.68 11.53 -5.96
C PRO A 1020 -27.69 12.95 -5.40
N LEU A 1021 -28.86 13.51 -5.06
CA LEU A 1021 -29.02 14.94 -4.74
C LEU A 1021 -28.23 15.46 -3.53
N LEU A 1022 -27.46 14.60 -2.87
CA LEU A 1022 -26.67 14.87 -1.67
C LEU A 1022 -25.17 14.93 -2.01
N LYS A 1023 -24.40 15.64 -1.18
CA LYS A 1023 -22.97 15.96 -1.41
C LYS A 1023 -22.65 16.76 -2.68
N GLY A 1024 -23.56 17.65 -3.10
CA GLY A 1024 -23.25 18.66 -4.12
C GLY A 1024 -23.21 18.15 -5.57
N SER A 1025 -23.78 16.97 -5.86
CA SER A 1025 -23.88 16.51 -7.25
C SER A 1025 -24.75 17.44 -8.11
N PHE A 1026 -25.81 18.03 -7.55
CA PHE A 1026 -26.68 18.94 -8.28
C PHE A 1026 -26.04 20.32 -8.50
N SER A 1027 -25.29 20.85 -7.53
CA SER A 1027 -24.47 22.06 -7.75
C SER A 1027 -23.30 21.80 -8.70
N SER A 1028 -22.68 20.60 -8.66
CA SER A 1028 -21.65 20.15 -9.62
C SER A 1028 -22.21 19.80 -11.01
N TRP A 1029 -23.50 19.49 -11.13
CA TRP A 1029 -24.20 19.31 -12.41
C TRP A 1029 -24.66 20.66 -13.00
N ILE A 1030 -25.20 21.57 -12.17
CA ILE A 1030 -25.45 22.99 -12.49
C ILE A 1030 -24.16 23.61 -13.03
N TRP A 1031 -23.06 23.43 -12.30
CA TRP A 1031 -21.70 23.75 -12.72
C TRP A 1031 -21.36 23.22 -14.12
N SER A 1032 -21.37 21.89 -14.28
CA SER A 1032 -20.81 21.24 -15.47
C SER A 1032 -21.60 21.53 -16.75
N ASN A 1033 -22.92 21.73 -16.63
CA ASN A 1033 -23.83 21.82 -17.78
C ASN A 1033 -24.36 23.24 -18.03
N LEU A 1034 -24.34 24.13 -17.04
CA LEU A 1034 -24.77 25.53 -17.18
C LEU A 1034 -23.60 26.54 -17.21
N GLY A 1035 -22.34 26.07 -17.14
CA GLY A 1035 -21.15 26.86 -17.51
C GLY A 1035 -20.73 27.96 -16.52
N ILE A 1036 -21.01 27.77 -15.24
CA ILE A 1036 -20.73 28.72 -14.14
C ILE A 1036 -19.24 28.58 -13.69
N PRO A 1037 -18.55 29.61 -13.13
CA PRO A 1037 -17.14 29.52 -12.70
C PRO A 1037 -16.89 29.48 -11.16
N HIS A 1038 -15.86 28.74 -10.71
CA HIS A 1038 -15.64 28.31 -9.32
C HIS A 1038 -14.24 28.71 -8.85
N GLN A 1039 -14.17 29.54 -7.80
CA GLN A 1039 -12.92 30.14 -7.35
C GLN A 1039 -12.28 29.36 -6.20
N GLN A 1040 -11.62 28.24 -6.52
CA GLN A 1040 -10.75 27.58 -5.53
C GLN A 1040 -9.36 28.26 -5.52
N LYS A 1041 -9.20 29.27 -4.66
CA LYS A 1041 -7.91 29.94 -4.40
C LYS A 1041 -7.60 30.16 -2.93
N ALA A 1042 -7.85 29.15 -2.10
CA ALA A 1042 -7.16 28.99 -0.83
C ALA A 1042 -5.67 28.63 -1.09
N ARG A 1043 -4.85 29.61 -1.50
CA ARG A 1043 -3.39 29.44 -1.51
C ARG A 1043 -2.85 29.69 -0.11
N LEU A 1044 -2.10 28.71 0.40
CA LEU A 1044 -1.15 28.91 1.49
C LEU A 1044 -0.20 30.06 1.13
N TRP A 1045 -0.24 31.15 1.91
CA TRP A 1045 0.80 32.17 1.89
C TRP A 1045 1.88 31.78 2.88
N GLN A 1046 3.01 31.27 2.38
CA GLN A 1046 4.25 31.25 3.16
C GLN A 1046 4.78 32.69 3.27
N PRO A 1047 5.29 33.12 4.43
CA PRO A 1047 5.88 34.45 4.58
C PRO A 1047 7.30 34.48 3.99
N GLU A 1048 7.49 35.14 2.84
CA GLU A 1048 8.83 35.46 2.33
C GLU A 1048 9.48 36.56 3.19
N THR A 1049 10.48 36.20 3.99
CA THR A 1049 11.29 37.13 4.81
C THR A 1049 12.32 37.89 3.96
N LEU A 1050 11.84 38.81 3.14
CA LEU A 1050 12.69 39.77 2.42
C LEU A 1050 13.27 40.83 3.38
N HIS A 1051 14.43 40.53 3.95
CA HIS A 1051 15.26 41.54 4.61
C HIS A 1051 15.81 42.54 3.58
N ASN A 1052 15.58 43.84 3.81
CA ASN A 1052 16.37 44.89 3.17
C ASN A 1052 16.62 46.08 4.11
N GLN A 1053 17.63 46.89 3.82
CA GLN A 1053 18.36 47.67 4.82
C GLN A 1053 17.75 49.06 5.14
N GLN A 1054 16.70 49.11 5.96
CA GLN A 1054 16.43 50.22 6.91
C GLN A 1054 15.22 49.89 7.80
N GLY A 1055 15.45 49.81 9.12
CA GLY A 1055 14.46 49.29 10.07
C GLY A 1055 13.27 50.23 10.33
N THR A 1056 12.21 50.10 9.55
CA THR A 1056 10.91 50.74 9.80
C THR A 1056 9.76 49.81 9.40
N THR A 1057 8.89 49.44 10.34
CA THR A 1057 7.73 48.58 10.06
C THR A 1057 6.59 49.42 9.47
N VAL A 1058 6.16 49.11 8.25
CA VAL A 1058 4.98 49.72 7.62
C VAL A 1058 3.96 48.63 7.32
N THR A 1059 2.87 48.58 8.09
CA THR A 1059 1.69 47.77 7.77
C THR A 1059 0.88 48.46 6.68
N LEU A 1060 0.80 47.84 5.50
CA LEU A 1060 -0.15 48.21 4.46
C LEU A 1060 -1.47 47.45 4.69
N GLU A 1061 -2.57 48.18 4.86
CA GLU A 1061 -3.92 47.59 4.88
C GLU A 1061 -4.42 47.37 3.44
N PRO A 1062 -4.78 46.14 3.03
CA PRO A 1062 -5.42 45.89 1.75
C PRO A 1062 -6.95 46.00 1.89
N HIS A 1063 -7.53 47.15 1.49
CA HIS A 1063 -8.98 47.25 1.27
C HIS A 1063 -9.38 46.46 0.01
N GLY A 1064 -10.23 45.44 0.16
CA GLY A 1064 -10.78 44.67 -0.96
C GLY A 1064 -11.66 43.50 -0.52
N GLU A 1065 -12.92 43.77 -0.18
CA GLU A 1065 -13.92 42.73 0.15
C GLU A 1065 -14.70 42.29 -1.10
N GLU A 1066 -14.54 41.03 -1.51
CA GLU A 1066 -15.51 40.34 -2.37
C GLU A 1066 -16.46 39.49 -1.49
N ASN A 1067 -17.71 39.28 -1.92
CA ASN A 1067 -18.79 38.75 -1.08
C ASN A 1067 -19.44 37.52 -1.76
N GLU A 1068 -19.93 36.57 -0.96
CA GLU A 1068 -20.31 35.21 -1.37
C GLU A 1068 -21.79 34.87 -1.11
N CYS A 1069 -22.36 33.91 -1.86
CA CYS A 1069 -23.80 33.57 -1.88
C CYS A 1069 -24.02 32.03 -1.93
N GLY A 1070 -25.13 31.48 -1.40
CA GLY A 1070 -25.25 30.02 -1.14
C GLY A 1070 -26.61 29.33 -1.37
N VAL A 1071 -26.57 27.99 -1.51
CA VAL A 1071 -27.73 27.10 -1.81
C VAL A 1071 -27.59 25.74 -1.06
N THR A 1072 -28.68 25.16 -0.53
CA THR A 1072 -28.66 24.05 0.48
C THR A 1072 -29.71 22.96 0.20
N ILE A 1073 -29.52 22.01 -0.71
CA ILE A 1073 -30.59 21.03 -1.05
C ILE A 1073 -30.82 19.96 0.05
N VAL A 1074 -32.01 20.01 0.69
CA VAL A 1074 -32.49 19.08 1.73
C VAL A 1074 -33.63 18.19 1.21
N THR A 1075 -33.59 16.90 1.55
CA THR A 1075 -34.71 15.94 1.46
C THR A 1075 -35.00 15.34 2.85
N ASP A 1076 -36.07 14.55 3.03
CA ASP A 1076 -36.63 14.17 4.34
C ASP A 1076 -35.72 13.33 5.28
N LYS A 1077 -34.68 13.96 5.87
CA LYS A 1077 -34.17 13.82 7.25
C LYS A 1077 -32.94 14.72 7.49
N ASP A 1078 -33.18 15.84 8.17
CA ASP A 1078 -32.28 16.65 9.01
C ASP A 1078 -30.80 16.94 8.62
N ILE A 1079 -30.56 18.23 8.36
CA ILE A 1079 -29.32 19.04 8.61
C ILE A 1079 -28.36 19.33 7.42
N LEU A 1080 -27.76 20.53 7.49
CA LEU A 1080 -27.25 21.40 6.43
C LEU A 1080 -25.93 20.99 5.76
N VAL A 1081 -25.74 21.43 4.50
CA VAL A 1081 -24.43 21.76 3.90
C VAL A 1081 -24.53 23.07 3.10
N THR A 1082 -23.57 23.98 3.31
CA THR A 1082 -23.49 25.31 2.67
C THR A 1082 -22.77 25.28 1.31
N TYR A 1083 -23.19 26.11 0.34
CA TYR A 1083 -22.46 26.41 -0.91
C TYR A 1083 -22.05 27.89 -0.97
N VAL A 1084 -21.06 28.24 -1.81
CA VAL A 1084 -20.49 29.59 -1.98
C VAL A 1084 -20.22 29.88 -3.46
N GLY A 1085 -20.75 30.99 -3.99
CA GLY A 1085 -20.41 31.51 -5.33
C GLY A 1085 -21.22 32.76 -5.73
N LYS A 1086 -20.77 33.50 -6.77
CA LYS A 1086 -21.37 34.76 -7.22
C LYS A 1086 -21.38 34.88 -8.75
N PHE A 1087 -22.46 35.42 -9.32
CA PHE A 1087 -22.59 35.69 -10.76
C PHE A 1087 -22.21 37.14 -11.11
N MET A 1088 -21.70 37.35 -12.34
CA MET A 1088 -21.62 38.67 -12.98
C MET A 1088 -22.32 38.64 -14.35
N VAL A 1089 -23.38 39.44 -14.49
CA VAL A 1089 -23.98 39.78 -15.78
C VAL A 1089 -23.34 41.08 -16.28
N ASN A 1090 -22.90 41.12 -17.54
CA ASN A 1090 -22.08 42.21 -18.09
C ASN A 1090 -22.75 42.89 -19.32
N PRO A 1091 -23.48 44.00 -19.14
CA PRO A 1091 -24.07 44.76 -20.25
C PRO A 1091 -23.19 45.95 -20.67
N GLN A 1092 -22.62 45.90 -21.89
CA GLN A 1092 -21.93 47.06 -22.49
C GLN A 1092 -22.89 48.07 -23.13
N ILE A 1093 -23.09 49.23 -22.49
CA ILE A 1093 -23.47 50.51 -23.15
C ILE A 1093 -22.68 51.63 -22.42
N GLY A 1094 -22.15 52.64 -23.13
CA GLY A 1094 -21.11 53.52 -22.58
C GLY A 1094 -21.22 55.04 -22.82
N PHE A 1095 -20.28 55.77 -22.20
CA PHE A 1095 -19.97 57.21 -22.31
C PHE A 1095 -21.02 58.23 -21.75
N PRO A 1096 -20.63 59.47 -21.38
CA PRO A 1096 -19.34 59.90 -20.80
C PRO A 1096 -19.40 61.02 -19.70
N ARG A 1097 -18.29 61.14 -18.93
CA ARG A 1097 -17.65 62.39 -18.40
C ARG A 1097 -18.25 63.18 -17.21
N ARG A 1098 -17.29 63.84 -16.50
CA ARG A 1098 -17.38 65.06 -15.64
C ARG A 1098 -18.02 64.95 -14.24
N GLN A 1099 -17.68 65.78 -13.24
CA GLN A 1099 -16.42 66.49 -12.88
C GLN A 1099 -16.55 67.13 -11.46
N ASN A 1100 -15.41 67.35 -10.78
CA ASN A 1100 -15.13 68.40 -9.77
C ASN A 1100 -15.80 68.45 -8.37
N GLU A 1101 -14.93 68.74 -7.37
CA GLU A 1101 -15.09 69.64 -6.20
C GLU A 1101 -16.03 69.28 -5.01
N GLY A 1102 -15.67 69.78 -3.80
CA GLY A 1102 -16.47 69.60 -2.56
C GLY A 1102 -15.76 69.85 -1.22
N ARG A 1103 -15.20 71.05 -0.99
CA ARG A 1103 -14.44 71.42 0.24
C ARG A 1103 -15.24 71.36 1.58
N ALA A 1104 -14.73 70.56 2.52
CA ALA A 1104 -14.14 70.95 3.83
C ALA A 1104 -14.95 71.71 4.93
N LEU A 1105 -14.27 71.86 6.10
CA LEU A 1105 -14.56 72.71 7.28
C LEU A 1105 -15.61 72.15 8.29
N GLN A 1106 -15.15 71.73 9.48
CA GLN A 1106 -15.24 72.45 10.79
C GLN A 1106 -16.57 72.19 11.55
N THR A 1107 -16.69 72.28 12.89
CA THR A 1107 -15.80 72.81 13.96
C THR A 1107 -16.07 72.09 15.31
N GLN A 1108 -15.14 72.19 16.29
CA GLN A 1108 -15.32 72.43 17.75
C GLN A 1108 -16.52 71.81 18.55
N SER A 1109 -16.40 71.46 19.85
CA SER A 1109 -15.30 71.48 20.84
C SER A 1109 -15.73 70.86 22.19
N ASN A 1110 -14.80 70.80 23.15
CA ASN A 1110 -15.01 70.82 24.62
C ASN A 1110 -15.56 69.53 25.30
N GLN A 1111 -14.82 68.90 26.23
CA GLN A 1111 -14.51 69.27 27.64
C GLN A 1111 -15.68 68.92 28.61
N VAL A 1112 -15.51 68.44 29.86
CA VAL A 1112 -14.31 68.42 30.76
C VAL A 1112 -14.39 67.40 31.94
N LYS A 1113 -13.23 67.02 32.50
CA LYS A 1113 -12.90 66.47 33.87
C LYS A 1113 -13.53 65.16 34.43
N GLY A 1114 -12.63 64.20 34.73
CA GLY A 1114 -12.18 63.92 36.11
C GLY A 1114 -12.63 62.60 36.79
N ALA A 1115 -11.97 62.10 37.85
CA ALA A 1115 -10.60 62.35 38.37
C ALA A 1115 -10.21 61.35 39.49
N ALA A 1116 -8.95 60.86 39.50
CA ALA A 1116 -8.26 60.14 40.62
C ALA A 1116 -8.90 58.79 41.09
N THR A 1117 -8.24 57.91 41.87
CA THR A 1117 -6.96 57.99 42.64
C THR A 1117 -6.21 56.64 42.61
N GLU A 1118 -5.04 56.55 43.24
CA GLU A 1118 -3.99 55.53 43.00
C GLU A 1118 -3.80 54.48 44.13
N ASN A 1119 -2.86 53.54 43.88
CA ASN A 1119 -1.81 53.02 44.79
C ASN A 1119 -2.00 51.76 45.70
N GLN A 1120 -1.34 50.68 45.26
CA GLN A 1120 -0.16 50.00 45.90
C GLN A 1120 -0.24 48.90 47.01
N ILE A 1121 0.27 47.71 46.65
CA ILE A 1121 1.43 46.96 47.24
C ILE A 1121 1.30 46.13 48.56
N SER A 1122 1.42 44.79 48.40
CA SER A 1122 2.09 43.80 49.31
C SER A 1122 1.41 43.41 50.66
N LYS A 1123 1.79 42.37 51.42
CA LYS A 1123 2.55 41.09 51.21
C LYS A 1123 2.31 40.10 52.39
N THR A 1124 2.52 38.80 52.16
CA THR A 1124 2.93 37.72 53.12
C THR A 1124 2.14 37.36 54.41
N LYS A 1125 1.59 36.13 54.40
CA LYS A 1125 1.83 34.98 55.33
C LYS A 1125 1.65 35.08 56.87
N GLU A 1126 0.85 34.12 57.38
CA GLU A 1126 1.06 33.28 58.60
C GLU A 1126 1.02 33.98 60.00
N GLN A 1127 0.66 33.34 61.13
CA GLN A 1127 0.41 31.91 61.45
C GLN A 1127 -0.48 31.72 62.72
N GLN A 1128 -0.94 30.47 62.97
CA GLN A 1128 -1.47 29.93 64.24
C GLN A 1128 -2.88 30.45 64.69
N GLN A 1129 -3.65 29.78 65.57
CA GLN A 1129 -3.27 28.78 66.59
C GLN A 1129 -4.41 27.80 66.99
N LYS A 1130 -4.17 26.47 66.92
CA LYS A 1130 -4.38 25.46 68.00
C LYS A 1130 -4.07 24.02 67.52
N THR A 1131 -3.81 23.12 68.47
CA THR A 1131 -2.98 21.92 68.23
C THR A 1131 -3.36 20.75 69.14
N ARG A 1132 -3.39 19.49 68.64
CA ARG A 1132 -2.82 18.32 69.36
C ARG A 1132 -2.69 17.04 68.52
N ASN A 1133 -1.45 16.56 68.53
CA ASN A 1133 -0.78 15.28 68.20
C ASN A 1133 -1.57 13.95 68.20
N ARG A 1134 -1.04 12.76 67.80
CA ARG A 1134 0.04 12.21 66.89
C ARG A 1134 0.49 10.83 67.43
N PHE A 1135 0.77 9.83 66.57
CA PHE A 1135 1.38 8.49 66.90
C PHE A 1135 0.51 7.52 67.74
N ARG A 1136 0.79 6.20 67.91
CA ARG A 1136 2.00 5.35 67.64
C ARG A 1136 1.66 3.86 67.38
N LEU A 1137 2.68 3.02 67.15
CA LEU A 1137 2.65 1.58 66.82
C LEU A 1137 2.72 0.60 68.04
N ALA A 1138 2.09 -0.57 67.87
CA ALA A 1138 2.43 -1.94 68.34
C ALA A 1138 2.44 -2.36 69.85
N LYS A 1139 1.57 -3.34 70.22
CA LYS A 1139 1.91 -4.68 70.80
C LYS A 1139 0.69 -5.57 71.18
N ASN A 1140 0.77 -6.87 70.84
CA ASN A 1140 0.52 -8.12 71.62
C ASN A 1140 -0.39 -8.12 72.89
N ARG A 1141 -1.14 -9.19 73.28
CA ARG A 1141 -1.13 -10.65 72.92
C ARG A 1141 -2.35 -11.43 73.53
N LEU A 1142 -2.79 -12.53 72.87
CA LEU A 1142 -3.45 -13.77 73.41
C LEU A 1142 -4.83 -13.64 74.12
N SER A 1143 -5.71 -14.66 74.25
CA SER A 1143 -5.65 -16.15 74.17
C SER A 1143 -7.08 -16.75 73.89
N ASN A 1144 -7.41 -18.04 73.66
CA ASN A 1144 -6.73 -19.29 73.22
C ASN A 1144 -7.76 -20.44 72.98
N SER A 1145 -7.72 -21.20 71.86
CA SER A 1145 -8.17 -22.63 71.71
C SER A 1145 -7.82 -23.16 70.29
N ILE A 1146 -6.98 -24.20 70.13
CA ILE A 1146 -7.31 -25.66 70.01
C ILE A 1146 -8.02 -25.98 68.67
N ALA A 1147 -7.31 -26.36 67.58
CA ALA A 1147 -6.82 -27.72 67.18
C ALA A 1147 -7.86 -28.54 66.34
N SER A 1148 -7.57 -29.51 65.46
CA SER A 1148 -6.37 -30.06 64.77
C SER A 1148 -6.79 -31.14 63.72
N SER A 1149 -5.85 -31.74 62.96
CA SER A 1149 -5.98 -32.86 61.98
C SER A 1149 -6.73 -32.55 60.65
N THR A 1150 -6.43 -33.04 59.43
CA THR A 1150 -5.55 -34.06 58.77
C THR A 1150 -6.18 -35.39 58.29
N ASN A 1151 -6.19 -35.54 56.95
CA ASN A 1151 -6.07 -36.75 56.11
C ASN A 1151 -7.24 -37.75 55.86
N HIS A 1152 -7.11 -38.36 54.67
CA HIS A 1152 -7.62 -39.67 54.17
C HIS A 1152 -9.00 -39.79 53.45
N HIS A 1153 -8.90 -39.90 52.11
CA HIS A 1153 -9.48 -40.92 51.21
C HIS A 1153 -9.89 -42.27 51.86
N PRO A 1154 -10.78 -43.12 51.26
CA PRO A 1154 -10.74 -43.46 49.81
C PRO A 1154 -12.06 -43.88 49.06
N HIS A 1155 -11.95 -44.00 47.72
CA HIS A 1155 -12.45 -45.03 46.74
C HIS A 1155 -13.78 -45.85 46.94
N PRO A 1156 -14.26 -46.60 45.90
CA PRO A 1156 -14.13 -46.50 44.43
C PRO A 1156 -15.47 -46.73 43.65
N HIS A 1157 -15.44 -46.62 42.31
CA HIS A 1157 -15.90 -47.61 41.29
C HIS A 1157 -15.84 -46.88 39.90
N GLN A 1158 -15.01 -47.26 38.91
CA GLN A 1158 -14.97 -48.45 38.02
C GLN A 1158 -16.07 -48.51 36.92
N LEU A 1159 -15.65 -48.96 35.71
CA LEU A 1159 -16.25 -48.87 34.36
C LEU A 1159 -15.80 -47.59 33.61
N GLN A 1160 -14.93 -47.60 32.58
CA GLN A 1160 -14.36 -48.59 31.66
C GLN A 1160 -15.22 -48.93 30.41
N VAL A 1161 -14.56 -48.81 29.23
CA VAL A 1161 -14.88 -49.35 27.89
C VAL A 1161 -15.71 -48.47 26.91
N SER A 1162 -15.10 -48.28 25.72
CA SER A 1162 -15.62 -48.05 24.35
C SER A 1162 -16.39 -46.78 23.93
N ASP A 1163 -15.85 -46.17 22.86
CA ASP A 1163 -16.53 -45.52 21.71
C ASP A 1163 -17.67 -46.39 21.09
N PRO A 1164 -18.49 -45.93 20.11
CA PRO A 1164 -18.39 -44.71 19.29
C PRO A 1164 -19.72 -43.93 19.12
N VAL A 1165 -19.71 -42.97 18.18
CA VAL A 1165 -20.87 -42.20 17.66
C VAL A 1165 -21.40 -41.16 18.66
N LEU A 1166 -21.43 -39.87 18.35
CA LEU A 1166 -21.69 -39.20 17.07
C LEU A 1166 -20.84 -37.92 16.90
#